data_AF-A0A1E3YZR6-F1
#
_entry.id   AF-A0A1E3YZR6-F1
#
_cell.length_a   1.000
_cell.length_b   1.000
_cell.length_c   1.000
_cell.angle_alpha   90.00
_cell.angle_beta   90.00
_cell.angle_gamma   90.00
#
_symmetry.space_group_name_H-M   'P 1'
#
loop_
_entity.id
_entity.type
_entity.pdbx_description
1 polymer ?
#
loop_
_entity_poly.entity_id
_entity_poly.type
_entity_poly.pdbx_seq_one_letter_code
_entity_poly.pdbx_strand_id
1 'polypeptide(L)'
;MPTARLCPLADVAARLPADSWIAQRLAEDPDALATETVLCITGDVQVPELHLDAPLASGSPLRTLLQDGNNTYQAPTGQPFLILIEGHLQIDGALTCDDTDGATHLVVLGDARMHNAVVGGQLLYVQGALQVADLLWGDYNHGGLTVRGGLTARVALFTDEYPVDITGPEQVEFLIDEVRSVPHLAEFSSEIVGIVFPPEFHDGIDDGESGVSYVLDRARVVAAVRAGENATRSSAEIHALMPLEADLFADEAISVRNILAAVRTPVIGPKEHTATGWFQQTDFSLCQRHVDADGDQRDDNVFITVWKTWDFYLSVSQVPERQGLLARLAAAVRGRKVPTTAQLTLVYRGYSDGEPGEWLPLAPDTAPEAWQACTLAWRGVLDYLRKAVGQHRARYPLYQRLVAELTAERIEDFTTLPVFTERYNDWWDSDKNGWWKGDVWVGARQPCMHEGEPWGRALKLSWENGDEAPGDEDDNAHSAYQINVEAALDGPAVVEFTYAQRQSDARTTLPRSAADHITRLLRFYGAVQLRVRDQHEQEQARLAEARRIEAAVHLLTTPPLAPDLPDAAVFPVELMTQSDQWQADGQSYVAAIRAHQLALDSAEVQEGNGDTEEEQEENEDSDLPSDPRKAAAATVLQLARVVNTHADEDLADRFRQRFAFAPDAFVRHAADAGRFIGPVFALDDGRVLARIGAPYDDTAHWVALQGLRHIPLPALRGLGRSPNRRCFAQSDGQHVTTHDGFDGPVIARFALPQGNEALPAQVVVSPGPLGQLCDELIPFNDGQRVLLRNPTGVYLLHAEGAEEASSPVQRIHPQTFDEDGPYTWPKNQQDESVNGAEVTMLALDMLHMALSPDERYIAVGDQDSVHILLNARGQVVRRYEPLSSYPHHTTFSHDGTQLLANSCHFYGGYTLAAPVSAALPDLAADSGEEETHEAPAINTQWRVYASATLPGMVVLGDANGYLHAISDDGRPLWRHHIGSTISAMDMSPDGSTLWAASYGGYLVHLERVETGMDPYSIGTSPYAEVRRWIFWSDETGPLRW
;
A
#
# COMPACT_ATOMS: atom_id res chain seq x y z
N MET A 1 -43.16 -14.83 9.07
CA MET A 1 -42.37 -14.08 8.08
C MET A 1 -41.68 -12.97 8.85
N PRO A 2 -40.34 -12.91 8.79
CA PRO A 2 -39.60 -11.81 9.41
C PRO A 2 -40.03 -10.47 8.81
N THR A 3 -40.00 -9.40 9.60
CA THR A 3 -40.30 -8.05 9.16
C THR A 3 -39.09 -7.16 9.35
N ALA A 4 -38.60 -6.52 8.29
CA ALA A 4 -37.45 -5.64 8.30
C ALA A 4 -37.87 -4.17 8.17
N ARG A 5 -37.19 -3.27 8.88
CA ARG A 5 -37.35 -1.82 8.77
C ARG A 5 -36.03 -1.11 9.06
N LEU A 6 -35.84 0.07 8.47
CA LEU A 6 -34.77 0.99 8.86
C LEU A 6 -35.29 1.98 9.90
N CYS A 7 -34.50 2.26 10.93
CA CYS A 7 -34.78 3.27 11.94
C CYS A 7 -33.50 3.81 12.58
N PRO A 8 -33.55 5.01 13.20
CA PRO A 8 -32.45 5.50 14.02
C PRO A 8 -32.14 4.54 15.19
N LEU A 9 -30.88 4.48 15.60
CA LEU A 9 -30.39 3.64 16.69
C LEU A 9 -31.11 3.93 18.02
N ALA A 10 -31.46 5.21 18.27
CA ALA A 10 -32.23 5.60 19.45
C ALA A 10 -33.57 4.86 19.60
N ASP A 11 -34.23 4.50 18.49
CA ASP A 11 -35.54 3.80 18.51
C ASP A 11 -35.43 2.35 19.01
N VAL A 12 -34.23 1.78 18.95
CA VAL A 12 -33.96 0.37 19.32
C VAL A 12 -32.98 0.24 20.49
N ALA A 13 -32.45 1.34 21.02
CA ALA A 13 -31.48 1.35 22.12
C ALA A 13 -31.90 0.49 23.32
N ALA A 14 -33.18 0.55 23.72
CA ALA A 14 -33.71 -0.23 24.85
C ALA A 14 -33.78 -1.75 24.58
N ARG A 15 -33.56 -2.18 23.34
CA ARG A 15 -33.56 -3.58 22.91
C ARG A 15 -32.15 -4.15 22.76
N LEU A 16 -31.13 -3.30 22.77
CA LEU A 16 -29.75 -3.74 22.70
C LEU A 16 -29.34 -4.43 24.00
N PRO A 17 -28.47 -5.46 23.94
CA PRO A 17 -27.89 -6.05 25.14
C PRO A 17 -27.13 -5.00 25.96
N ALA A 18 -27.42 -4.91 27.25
CA ALA A 18 -26.90 -3.86 28.14
C ALA A 18 -25.36 -3.92 28.32
N ASP A 19 -24.76 -5.07 28.04
CA ASP A 19 -23.33 -5.33 28.08
C ASP A 19 -22.64 -5.12 26.71
N SER A 20 -23.36 -4.74 25.66
CA SER A 20 -22.74 -4.32 24.39
C SER A 20 -22.15 -2.92 24.51
N TRP A 21 -21.01 -2.67 23.86
CA TRP A 21 -20.37 -1.34 23.89
C TRP A 21 -21.26 -0.26 23.26
N ILE A 22 -22.07 -0.61 22.26
CA ILE A 22 -23.04 0.31 21.64
C ILE A 22 -24.07 0.77 22.69
N ALA A 23 -24.62 -0.16 23.48
CA ALA A 23 -25.56 0.18 24.55
C ALA A 23 -24.91 0.99 25.68
N GLN A 24 -23.65 0.68 26.01
CA GLN A 24 -22.88 1.43 27.01
C GLN A 24 -22.60 2.87 26.54
N ARG A 25 -22.19 3.05 25.28
CA ARG A 25 -21.94 4.38 24.69
C ARG A 25 -23.20 5.23 24.69
N LEU A 26 -24.36 4.67 24.31
CA LEU A 26 -25.66 5.35 24.38
C LEU A 26 -26.11 5.66 25.82
N ALA A 27 -25.64 4.89 26.81
CA ALA A 27 -25.94 5.17 28.23
C ALA A 27 -25.06 6.29 28.80
N GLU A 28 -23.80 6.39 28.35
CA GLU A 28 -22.86 7.45 28.73
C GLU A 28 -23.16 8.78 28.03
N ASP A 29 -23.48 8.71 26.74
CA ASP A 29 -23.73 9.84 25.86
C ASP A 29 -24.89 9.50 24.92
N PRO A 30 -26.14 9.79 25.33
CA PRO A 30 -27.34 9.41 24.58
C PRO A 30 -27.42 9.96 23.16
N ASP A 31 -26.70 11.05 22.87
CA ASP A 31 -26.76 11.73 21.57
C ASP A 31 -25.68 11.23 20.60
N ALA A 32 -24.59 10.61 21.09
CA ALA A 32 -23.39 10.27 20.30
C ALA A 32 -23.65 9.40 19.06
N LEU A 33 -24.61 8.48 19.14
CA LEU A 33 -24.94 7.53 18.06
C LEU A 33 -26.44 7.52 17.74
N ALA A 34 -27.22 8.46 18.30
CA ALA A 34 -28.69 8.39 18.30
C ALA A 34 -29.29 8.33 16.89
N THR A 35 -28.67 9.04 15.94
CA THR A 35 -29.09 9.20 14.55
C THR A 35 -28.55 8.12 13.62
N GLU A 36 -27.67 7.25 14.10
CA GLU A 36 -27.09 6.17 13.29
C GLU A 36 -28.18 5.23 12.76
N THR A 37 -28.01 4.75 11.53
CA THR A 37 -29.03 3.95 10.85
C THR A 37 -28.95 2.48 11.27
N VAL A 38 -30.07 1.90 11.70
CA VAL A 38 -30.19 0.48 12.07
C VAL A 38 -31.16 -0.25 11.15
N LEU A 39 -30.72 -1.40 10.64
CA LEU A 39 -31.62 -2.39 10.06
C LEU A 39 -32.17 -3.30 11.17
N CYS A 40 -33.41 -3.05 11.57
CA CYS A 40 -34.11 -3.81 12.61
C CYS A 40 -35.00 -4.88 11.96
N ILE A 41 -34.77 -6.15 12.31
CA ILE A 41 -35.51 -7.30 11.81
C ILE A 41 -36.17 -8.03 12.98
N THR A 42 -37.49 -8.14 12.96
CA THR A 42 -38.25 -8.90 13.97
C THR A 42 -38.64 -10.28 13.43
N GLY A 43 -38.27 -11.34 14.16
CA GLY A 43 -38.51 -12.75 13.78
C GLY A 43 -37.28 -13.44 13.21
N ASP A 44 -37.39 -14.75 12.99
CA ASP A 44 -36.27 -15.59 12.53
C ASP A 44 -35.90 -15.29 11.07
N VAL A 45 -34.60 -15.17 10.81
CA VAL A 45 -34.01 -14.81 9.52
C VAL A 45 -33.22 -16.00 8.98
N GLN A 46 -33.47 -16.34 7.72
CA GLN A 46 -32.64 -17.27 6.96
C GLN A 46 -32.19 -16.60 5.66
N VAL A 47 -30.88 -16.57 5.42
CA VAL A 47 -30.25 -16.00 4.22
C VAL A 47 -29.18 -16.94 3.67
N PRO A 48 -28.91 -16.93 2.35
CA PRO A 48 -27.84 -17.75 1.78
C PRO A 48 -26.45 -17.31 2.25
N GLU A 49 -26.23 -16.00 2.35
CA GLU A 49 -24.97 -15.37 2.76
C GLU A 49 -25.25 -13.99 3.37
N LEU A 50 -24.29 -13.45 4.11
CA LEU A 50 -24.34 -12.08 4.62
C LEU A 50 -22.95 -11.44 4.59
N HIS A 51 -22.82 -10.35 3.82
CA HIS A 51 -21.60 -9.55 3.75
C HIS A 51 -21.84 -8.20 4.46
N LEU A 52 -21.01 -7.89 5.45
CA LEU A 52 -21.26 -6.81 6.40
C LEU A 52 -20.79 -5.43 5.91
N ASP A 53 -19.95 -5.35 4.88
CA ASP A 53 -19.56 -4.04 4.34
C ASP A 53 -20.65 -3.46 3.44
N ALA A 54 -21.45 -4.34 2.82
CA ALA A 54 -22.53 -3.92 1.93
C ALA A 54 -23.82 -4.74 2.13
N PRO A 55 -24.39 -4.78 3.35
CA PRO A 55 -25.50 -5.68 3.67
C PRO A 55 -26.81 -5.33 2.94
N LEU A 56 -26.91 -4.11 2.38
CA LEU A 56 -28.05 -3.61 1.61
C LEU A 56 -27.72 -3.37 0.14
N ALA A 57 -26.61 -3.90 -0.37
CA ALA A 57 -26.24 -3.82 -1.78
C ALA A 57 -27.35 -4.38 -2.70
N SER A 58 -27.36 -3.94 -3.96
CA SER A 58 -28.28 -4.45 -4.96
C SER A 58 -28.14 -5.98 -5.09
N GLY A 59 -29.25 -6.72 -5.02
CA GLY A 59 -29.25 -8.17 -5.04
C GLY A 59 -28.97 -8.86 -3.69
N SER A 60 -28.68 -8.11 -2.62
CA SER A 60 -28.47 -8.71 -1.30
C SER A 60 -29.75 -9.34 -0.71
N PRO A 61 -29.64 -10.42 0.08
CA PRO A 61 -30.79 -11.06 0.72
C PRO A 61 -31.55 -10.13 1.68
N LEU A 62 -30.83 -9.28 2.42
CA LEU A 62 -31.45 -8.36 3.38
C LEU A 62 -32.16 -7.18 2.70
N ARG A 63 -31.66 -6.68 1.56
CA ARG A 63 -32.40 -5.69 0.75
C ARG A 63 -33.70 -6.27 0.22
N THR A 64 -33.70 -7.52 -0.23
CA THR A 64 -34.92 -8.22 -0.67
C THR A 64 -35.94 -8.32 0.47
N LEU A 65 -35.48 -8.72 1.66
CA LEU A 65 -36.32 -8.80 2.85
C LEU A 65 -36.91 -7.43 3.25
N LEU A 66 -36.15 -6.35 3.12
CA LEU A 66 -36.61 -4.99 3.39
C LEU A 66 -37.66 -4.52 2.38
N GLN A 67 -37.51 -4.87 1.10
CA GLN A 67 -38.44 -4.49 0.02
C GLN A 67 -39.77 -5.24 0.10
N ASP A 68 -39.76 -6.52 0.48
CA ASP A 68 -40.97 -7.33 0.68
C ASP A 68 -41.80 -6.90 1.91
N GLY A 69 -41.19 -6.11 2.81
CA GLY A 69 -41.76 -5.61 4.07
C GLY A 69 -42.79 -4.48 3.96
N ASN A 70 -43.20 -4.08 2.74
CA ASN A 70 -44.26 -3.11 2.47
C ASN A 70 -43.91 -1.63 2.78
N ASN A 71 -42.64 -1.22 2.56
CA ASN A 71 -42.19 0.17 2.69
C ASN A 71 -41.87 0.75 1.29
N THR A 72 -42.69 1.69 0.81
CA THR A 72 -42.61 2.33 -0.52
C THR A 72 -41.65 3.53 -0.60
N TYR A 73 -40.67 3.62 0.31
CA TYR A 73 -39.62 4.64 0.24
C TYR A 73 -38.40 4.05 -0.48
N GLN A 74 -37.75 4.85 -1.33
CA GLN A 74 -36.41 4.52 -1.85
C GLN A 74 -35.55 4.08 -0.66
N ALA A 75 -35.17 2.80 -0.64
CA ALA A 75 -34.32 2.28 0.42
C ALA A 75 -33.00 3.09 0.36
N PRO A 76 -32.60 3.75 1.47
CA PRO A 76 -31.30 4.42 1.55
C PRO A 76 -30.19 3.51 1.02
N THR A 77 -29.30 4.09 0.23
CA THR A 77 -28.16 3.42 -0.40
C THR A 77 -26.98 3.22 0.56
N GLY A 78 -26.96 3.94 1.70
CA GLY A 78 -25.90 3.85 2.70
C GLY A 78 -25.88 2.54 3.51
N GLN A 79 -24.68 2.19 3.97
CA GLN A 79 -24.44 1.07 4.89
C GLN A 79 -25.09 1.36 6.25
N PRO A 80 -25.94 0.46 6.79
CA PRO A 80 -26.46 0.63 8.14
C PRO A 80 -25.32 0.46 9.15
N PHE A 81 -25.31 1.28 10.20
CA PHE A 81 -24.37 1.15 11.32
C PHE A 81 -24.52 -0.20 12.04
N LEU A 82 -25.76 -0.68 12.18
CA LEU A 82 -26.09 -1.91 12.89
C LEU A 82 -27.19 -2.71 12.19
N ILE A 83 -27.04 -4.03 12.17
CA ILE A 83 -28.11 -5.00 11.92
C ILE A 83 -28.54 -5.59 13.27
N LEU A 84 -29.80 -5.37 13.65
CA LEU A 84 -30.40 -5.92 14.86
C LEU A 84 -31.46 -6.97 14.50
N ILE A 85 -31.21 -8.23 14.88
CA ILE A 85 -32.11 -9.36 14.66
C ILE A 85 -32.76 -9.77 15.99
N GLU A 86 -34.06 -9.51 16.10
CA GLU A 86 -34.90 -9.94 17.23
C GLU A 86 -35.48 -11.33 16.97
N GLY A 87 -34.59 -12.32 16.90
CA GLY A 87 -34.93 -13.70 16.55
C GLY A 87 -33.66 -14.54 16.33
N HIS A 88 -33.83 -15.69 15.69
CA HIS A 88 -32.72 -16.54 15.28
C HIS A 88 -32.15 -16.12 13.92
N LEU A 89 -30.84 -16.29 13.73
CA LEU A 89 -30.16 -16.09 12.44
C LEU A 89 -29.64 -17.43 11.91
N GLN A 90 -30.03 -17.79 10.70
CA GLN A 90 -29.47 -18.91 9.93
C GLN A 90 -28.85 -18.37 8.64
N ILE A 91 -27.56 -18.60 8.44
CA ILE A 91 -26.87 -18.35 7.17
C ILE A 91 -26.51 -19.70 6.58
N ASP A 92 -26.92 -19.99 5.35
CA ASP A 92 -26.63 -21.29 4.73
C ASP A 92 -25.15 -21.40 4.30
N GLY A 93 -24.53 -20.26 3.94
CA GLY A 93 -23.12 -20.09 3.58
C GLY A 93 -22.33 -19.25 4.59
N ALA A 94 -21.70 -18.18 4.11
CA ALA A 94 -20.73 -17.39 4.87
C ALA A 94 -21.28 -16.06 5.42
N LEU A 95 -20.81 -15.69 6.62
CA LEU A 95 -20.81 -14.33 7.16
C LEU A 95 -19.43 -13.71 6.93
N THR A 96 -19.32 -12.58 6.22
CA THR A 96 -18.02 -11.99 5.89
C THR A 96 -17.94 -10.47 5.99
N CYS A 97 -16.73 -9.95 6.18
CA CYS A 97 -16.33 -8.57 5.83
C CYS A 97 -14.93 -8.57 5.20
N ASP A 98 -14.73 -7.69 4.23
CA ASP A 98 -13.45 -7.36 3.62
C ASP A 98 -12.73 -6.32 4.49
N ASP A 99 -13.45 -5.28 4.96
CA ASP A 99 -12.93 -4.24 5.84
C ASP A 99 -12.91 -4.68 7.31
N THR A 100 -11.75 -4.54 7.95
CA THR A 100 -11.57 -4.80 9.38
C THR A 100 -11.64 -3.53 10.24
N ASP A 101 -11.95 -2.37 9.67
CA ASP A 101 -12.15 -1.11 10.40
C ASP A 101 -13.32 -0.28 9.82
N GLY A 102 -14.55 -0.78 10.00
CA GLY A 102 -15.75 -0.06 9.52
C GLY A 102 -16.94 -0.94 9.12
N ALA A 103 -16.81 -2.26 9.20
CA ALA A 103 -17.89 -3.17 8.85
C ALA A 103 -19.15 -3.00 9.73
N THR A 104 -20.32 -3.26 9.14
CA THR A 104 -21.62 -3.16 9.84
C THR A 104 -21.66 -4.06 11.08
N HIS A 105 -22.09 -3.51 12.22
CA HIS A 105 -22.29 -4.30 13.43
C HIS A 105 -23.45 -5.27 13.30
N LEU A 106 -23.38 -6.42 13.97
CA LEU A 106 -24.43 -7.44 13.96
C LEU A 106 -24.78 -7.88 15.37
N VAL A 107 -26.03 -7.66 15.77
CA VAL A 107 -26.60 -8.11 17.05
C VAL A 107 -27.74 -9.08 16.78
N VAL A 108 -27.61 -10.30 17.30
CA VAL A 108 -28.63 -11.37 17.24
C VAL A 108 -29.12 -11.68 18.65
N LEU A 109 -30.39 -11.43 18.93
CA LEU A 109 -30.98 -11.66 20.27
C LEU A 109 -31.35 -13.14 20.52
N GLY A 110 -31.33 -13.98 19.49
CA GLY A 110 -31.49 -15.43 19.57
C GLY A 110 -30.21 -16.20 19.27
N ASP A 111 -30.36 -17.46 18.83
CA ASP A 111 -29.25 -18.29 18.33
C ASP A 111 -28.83 -17.87 16.91
N ALA A 112 -27.53 -18.01 16.62
CA ALA A 112 -26.97 -17.78 15.29
C ALA A 112 -26.31 -19.07 14.77
N ARG A 113 -26.56 -19.40 13.50
CA ARG A 113 -26.01 -20.57 12.82
C ARG A 113 -25.51 -20.19 11.44
N MET A 114 -24.30 -20.61 11.08
CA MET A 114 -23.70 -20.33 9.77
C MET A 114 -22.72 -21.43 9.37
N HIS A 115 -22.37 -21.48 8.07
CA HIS A 115 -21.33 -22.41 7.63
C HIS A 115 -19.93 -21.87 7.98
N ASN A 116 -19.66 -20.64 7.54
CA ASN A 116 -18.42 -19.90 7.80
C ASN A 116 -18.72 -18.52 8.39
N ALA A 117 -17.80 -18.00 9.17
CA ALA A 117 -17.76 -16.63 9.64
C ALA A 117 -16.33 -16.11 9.56
N VAL A 118 -16.04 -15.13 8.71
CA VAL A 118 -14.73 -14.47 8.61
C VAL A 118 -14.95 -12.97 8.79
N VAL A 119 -14.67 -12.48 9.99
CA VAL A 119 -15.09 -11.16 10.47
C VAL A 119 -13.91 -10.38 11.08
N GLY A 120 -14.12 -9.10 11.36
CA GLY A 120 -13.12 -8.15 11.86
C GLY A 120 -13.68 -6.72 11.86
N GLY A 121 -13.29 -5.89 12.81
CA GLY A 121 -13.70 -4.47 12.89
C GLY A 121 -15.06 -4.17 13.50
N GLN A 122 -15.96 -5.14 13.57
CA GLN A 122 -17.33 -4.94 14.01
C GLN A 122 -17.66 -5.63 15.34
N LEU A 123 -18.69 -5.14 16.03
CA LEU A 123 -19.37 -5.91 17.06
C LEU A 123 -20.17 -7.04 16.42
N LEU A 124 -19.82 -8.28 16.75
CA LEU A 124 -20.65 -9.45 16.52
C LEU A 124 -21.18 -9.97 17.86
N TYR A 125 -22.45 -9.67 18.16
CA TYR A 125 -23.09 -10.06 19.42
C TYR A 125 -24.17 -11.11 19.19
N VAL A 126 -24.07 -12.26 19.87
CA VAL A 126 -25.07 -13.33 19.86
C VAL A 126 -25.53 -13.61 21.29
N GLN A 127 -26.78 -13.27 21.61
CA GLN A 127 -27.34 -13.51 22.94
C GLN A 127 -27.64 -15.00 23.19
N GLY A 128 -27.97 -15.76 22.14
CA GLY A 128 -28.12 -17.21 22.18
C GLY A 128 -26.81 -17.96 21.94
N ALA A 129 -26.91 -19.18 21.43
CA ALA A 129 -25.75 -19.98 21.03
C ALA A 129 -25.29 -19.62 19.62
N LEU A 130 -23.97 -19.61 19.40
CA LEU A 130 -23.35 -19.47 18.08
C LEU A 130 -22.85 -20.84 17.59
N GLN A 131 -23.32 -21.27 16.42
CA GLN A 131 -22.88 -22.50 15.76
C GLN A 131 -22.31 -22.17 14.39
N VAL A 132 -21.02 -22.41 14.21
CA VAL A 132 -20.32 -22.26 12.93
C VAL A 132 -19.92 -23.66 12.46
N ALA A 133 -20.38 -24.08 11.28
CA ALA A 133 -20.17 -25.47 10.85
C ALA A 133 -18.68 -25.76 10.56
N ASP A 134 -17.96 -24.78 10.03
CA ASP A 134 -16.61 -24.93 9.53
C ASP A 134 -15.62 -23.93 10.14
N LEU A 135 -15.43 -22.75 9.53
CA LEU A 135 -14.46 -21.74 9.96
C LEU A 135 -15.12 -20.55 10.66
N LEU A 136 -14.71 -20.26 11.90
CA LEU A 136 -14.91 -18.99 12.58
C LEU A 136 -13.56 -18.27 12.68
N TRP A 137 -13.39 -17.14 12.00
CA TRP A 137 -12.21 -16.30 12.07
C TRP A 137 -12.60 -14.88 12.48
N GLY A 138 -12.15 -14.43 13.65
CA GLY A 138 -12.17 -13.03 14.06
C GLY A 138 -10.77 -12.45 14.05
N ASP A 139 -10.60 -11.30 13.41
CA ASP A 139 -9.30 -10.68 13.15
C ASP A 139 -9.35 -9.17 13.40
N TYR A 140 -8.20 -8.59 13.76
CA TYR A 140 -7.96 -7.17 14.04
C TYR A 140 -8.56 -6.66 15.36
N ASN A 141 -7.92 -5.65 15.95
CA ASN A 141 -8.21 -5.22 17.33
C ASN A 141 -9.45 -4.31 17.48
N HIS A 142 -10.09 -3.93 16.37
CA HIS A 142 -11.35 -3.19 16.38
C HIS A 142 -12.57 -4.14 16.37
N GLY A 143 -13.59 -3.81 17.18
CA GLY A 143 -14.80 -4.62 17.30
C GLY A 143 -14.69 -5.75 18.32
N GLY A 144 -15.36 -6.88 18.06
CA GLY A 144 -15.24 -8.08 18.89
C GLY A 144 -16.44 -9.03 18.82
N LEU A 145 -16.21 -10.27 19.25
CA LEU A 145 -17.21 -11.34 19.33
C LEU A 145 -17.71 -11.49 20.78
N THR A 146 -19.02 -11.38 20.98
CA THR A 146 -19.68 -11.72 22.25
C THR A 146 -20.73 -12.79 22.04
N VAL A 147 -20.64 -13.90 22.78
CA VAL A 147 -21.63 -15.01 22.72
C VAL A 147 -22.07 -15.39 24.13
N ARG A 148 -23.38 -15.38 24.40
CA ARG A 148 -23.91 -15.66 25.76
C ARG A 148 -24.47 -17.07 25.98
N GLY A 149 -24.78 -17.80 24.90
CA GLY A 149 -25.37 -19.15 24.96
C GLY A 149 -24.40 -20.30 24.65
N GLY A 150 -23.10 -20.03 24.45
CA GLY A 150 -22.07 -21.00 24.10
C GLY A 150 -21.68 -21.00 22.61
N LEU A 151 -20.48 -21.49 22.32
CA LEU A 151 -19.88 -21.54 20.99
C LEU A 151 -19.67 -23.00 20.55
N THR A 152 -20.03 -23.31 19.30
CA THR A 152 -19.61 -24.55 18.63
C THR A 152 -19.02 -24.19 17.27
N ALA A 153 -17.80 -24.63 17.01
CA ALA A 153 -17.12 -24.47 15.71
C ALA A 153 -16.25 -25.68 15.39
N ARG A 154 -15.97 -25.95 14.12
CA ARG A 154 -14.93 -26.94 13.77
C ARG A 154 -13.54 -26.31 13.92
N VAL A 155 -13.32 -25.19 13.25
CA VAL A 155 -12.11 -24.36 13.34
C VAL A 155 -12.51 -23.01 13.89
N ALA A 156 -11.85 -22.57 14.97
CA ALA A 156 -11.96 -21.19 15.44
C ALA A 156 -10.57 -20.57 15.50
N LEU A 157 -10.45 -19.39 14.87
CA LEU A 157 -9.24 -18.60 14.75
C LEU A 157 -9.52 -17.18 15.28
N PHE A 158 -8.80 -16.76 16.31
CA PHE A 158 -8.86 -15.39 16.83
C PHE A 158 -7.45 -14.81 16.83
N THR A 159 -7.26 -13.77 16.04
CA THR A 159 -5.95 -13.20 15.72
C THR A 159 -5.96 -11.68 15.90
N ASP A 160 -4.76 -11.10 15.95
CA ASP A 160 -4.53 -9.66 15.95
C ASP A 160 -5.40 -8.90 16.98
N GLU A 161 -5.36 -9.38 18.23
CA GLU A 161 -6.06 -8.82 19.39
C GLU A 161 -7.60 -8.73 19.28
N TYR A 162 -8.25 -9.43 18.34
CA TYR A 162 -9.71 -9.42 18.17
C TYR A 162 -10.46 -9.83 19.47
N PRO A 163 -11.19 -8.91 20.15
CA PRO A 163 -11.75 -9.20 21.46
C PRO A 163 -12.81 -10.31 21.43
N VAL A 164 -12.71 -11.30 22.33
CA VAL A 164 -13.64 -12.43 22.40
C VAL A 164 -14.16 -12.64 23.85
N ASP A 165 -15.48 -12.62 24.01
CA ASP A 165 -16.18 -12.92 25.26
C ASP A 165 -17.24 -14.01 25.04
N ILE A 166 -16.98 -15.21 25.57
CA ILE A 166 -17.86 -16.37 25.44
C ILE A 166 -18.32 -16.81 26.82
N THR A 167 -19.64 -16.85 26.99
CA THR A 167 -20.31 -17.44 28.15
C THR A 167 -21.03 -18.73 27.73
N GLY A 168 -20.92 -19.77 28.57
CA GLY A 168 -21.52 -21.07 28.29
C GLY A 168 -20.49 -22.10 27.81
N PRO A 169 -20.94 -23.27 27.30
CA PRO A 169 -20.03 -24.30 26.81
C PRO A 169 -19.36 -23.87 25.50
N GLU A 170 -18.06 -24.11 25.40
CA GLU A 170 -17.24 -23.91 24.18
C GLU A 170 -16.81 -25.29 23.65
N GLN A 171 -17.14 -25.58 22.39
CA GLN A 171 -16.80 -26.81 21.69
C GLN A 171 -16.17 -26.46 20.33
N VAL A 172 -14.85 -26.40 20.31
CA VAL A 172 -14.06 -26.14 19.10
C VAL A 172 -13.12 -27.32 18.87
N GLU A 173 -13.12 -27.90 17.67
CA GLU A 173 -12.21 -29.02 17.35
C GLU A 173 -10.76 -28.54 17.19
N PHE A 174 -10.56 -27.45 16.44
CA PHE A 174 -9.26 -26.81 16.22
C PHE A 174 -9.32 -25.35 16.65
N LEU A 175 -8.94 -25.08 17.91
CA LEU A 175 -8.87 -23.73 18.47
C LEU A 175 -7.47 -23.16 18.24
N ILE A 176 -7.43 -21.97 17.64
CA ILE A 176 -6.25 -21.12 17.48
C ILE A 176 -6.65 -19.74 18.02
N ASP A 177 -6.13 -19.34 19.17
CA ASP A 177 -6.60 -18.18 19.89
C ASP A 177 -5.41 -17.40 20.47
N GLU A 178 -4.96 -16.39 19.73
CA GLU A 178 -3.84 -15.54 20.13
C GLU A 178 -4.27 -14.41 21.06
N VAL A 179 -5.57 -14.29 21.35
CA VAL A 179 -6.16 -13.15 22.04
C VAL A 179 -6.48 -13.48 23.49
N ARG A 180 -7.15 -14.61 23.72
CA ARG A 180 -7.51 -15.06 25.07
C ARG A 180 -6.40 -15.92 25.64
N SER A 181 -6.11 -15.78 26.94
CA SER A 181 -5.16 -16.65 27.65
C SER A 181 -5.72 -18.05 27.93
N VAL A 182 -6.16 -18.77 26.90
CA VAL A 182 -6.70 -20.14 26.96
C VAL A 182 -5.76 -21.10 26.23
N PRO A 183 -5.64 -22.37 26.65
CA PRO A 183 -4.87 -23.36 25.90
C PRO A 183 -5.40 -23.52 24.46
N HIS A 184 -4.54 -23.40 23.46
CA HIS A 184 -4.88 -23.51 22.04
C HIS A 184 -3.78 -24.23 21.25
N LEU A 185 -4.05 -24.60 20.01
CA LEU A 185 -3.13 -25.43 19.21
C LEU A 185 -1.90 -24.69 18.67
N ALA A 186 -1.94 -23.36 18.65
CA ALA A 186 -0.85 -22.51 18.14
C ALA A 186 0.03 -21.90 19.22
N GLU A 187 -0.23 -22.19 20.51
CA GLU A 187 0.38 -21.51 21.67
C GLU A 187 1.92 -21.50 21.64
N PHE A 188 2.52 -22.57 21.10
CA PHE A 188 3.98 -22.73 21.01
C PHE A 188 4.50 -22.77 19.57
N SER A 189 3.60 -22.75 18.58
CA SER A 189 3.96 -22.81 17.17
C SER A 189 2.76 -22.49 16.27
N SER A 190 2.92 -21.50 15.39
CA SER A 190 1.96 -21.14 14.34
C SER A 190 1.80 -22.23 13.26
N GLU A 191 2.63 -23.28 13.24
CA GLU A 191 2.62 -24.29 12.17
C GLU A 191 1.35 -25.13 12.10
N ILE A 192 0.53 -25.14 13.16
CA ILE A 192 -0.82 -25.71 13.08
C ILE A 192 -1.65 -25.05 11.97
N VAL A 193 -1.43 -23.77 11.70
CA VAL A 193 -2.10 -23.01 10.64
C VAL A 193 -1.74 -23.57 9.27
N GLY A 194 -0.47 -23.90 9.04
CA GLY A 194 -0.01 -24.55 7.82
C GLY A 194 -0.61 -25.95 7.60
N ILE A 195 -1.05 -26.61 8.68
CA ILE A 195 -1.78 -27.89 8.64
C ILE A 195 -3.28 -27.69 8.44
N VAL A 196 -3.88 -26.66 9.03
CA VAL A 196 -5.32 -26.37 8.89
C VAL A 196 -5.64 -25.76 7.53
N PHE A 197 -4.86 -24.77 7.09
CA PHE A 197 -5.06 -24.04 5.83
C PHE A 197 -4.15 -24.57 4.72
N PRO A 198 -4.70 -24.91 3.54
CA PRO A 198 -3.93 -25.17 2.33
C PRO A 198 -2.96 -24.04 1.94
N PRO A 199 -1.82 -24.33 1.27
CA PRO A 199 -0.79 -23.33 0.99
C PRO A 199 -1.25 -22.15 0.12
N GLU A 200 -2.31 -22.32 -0.67
CA GLU A 200 -2.91 -21.25 -1.49
C GLU A 200 -3.50 -20.10 -0.68
N PHE A 201 -3.79 -20.33 0.61
CA PHE A 201 -4.29 -19.34 1.56
C PHE A 201 -3.19 -18.74 2.44
N HIS A 202 -1.92 -19.07 2.22
CA HIS A 202 -0.81 -18.45 2.95
C HIS A 202 -0.45 -17.12 2.30
N ASP A 203 -0.11 -16.13 3.13
CA ASP A 203 0.42 -14.86 2.64
C ASP A 203 1.95 -14.86 2.64
N GLY A 204 2.53 -14.39 1.55
CA GLY A 204 3.97 -14.19 1.43
C GLY A 204 4.87 -15.36 1.85
N ILE A 205 6.01 -15.00 2.44
CA ILE A 205 6.99 -15.90 3.05
C ILE A 205 7.26 -15.35 4.45
N ASP A 206 6.38 -15.71 5.36
CA ASP A 206 6.36 -15.27 6.76
C ASP A 206 7.01 -16.34 7.67
N ASP A 207 7.71 -15.94 8.73
CA ASP A 207 8.39 -16.89 9.64
C ASP A 207 7.47 -17.51 10.70
N GLY A 208 6.31 -16.89 10.93
CA GLY A 208 5.28 -17.26 11.86
C GLY A 208 5.55 -16.84 13.30
N GLU A 209 6.53 -15.98 13.55
CA GLU A 209 6.88 -15.48 14.90
C GLU A 209 6.10 -14.20 15.26
N SER A 210 5.59 -13.45 14.28
CA SER A 210 4.78 -12.23 14.49
C SER A 210 3.30 -12.50 14.80
N GLY A 211 2.85 -13.76 14.69
CA GLY A 211 1.46 -14.17 14.91
C GLY A 211 0.86 -14.90 13.71
N VAL A 212 -0.29 -15.53 13.92
CA VAL A 212 -0.95 -16.37 12.91
C VAL A 212 -1.61 -15.56 11.79
N SER A 213 -2.09 -14.34 12.08
CA SER A 213 -2.73 -13.48 11.06
C SER A 213 -1.81 -13.23 9.87
N TYR A 214 -0.53 -12.97 10.12
CA TYR A 214 0.47 -12.68 9.08
C TYR A 214 0.81 -13.88 8.19
N VAL A 215 0.53 -15.10 8.65
CA VAL A 215 0.76 -16.31 7.86
C VAL A 215 -0.33 -16.51 6.79
N LEU A 216 -1.50 -15.87 6.91
CA LEU A 216 -2.68 -16.13 6.07
C LEU A 216 -3.07 -14.93 5.20
N ASP A 217 -3.41 -15.22 3.94
CA ASP A 217 -4.04 -14.24 3.04
C ASP A 217 -5.56 -14.21 3.34
N ARG A 218 -5.95 -13.31 4.24
CA ARG A 218 -7.35 -13.13 4.66
C ARG A 218 -8.28 -12.88 3.48
N ALA A 219 -7.87 -12.05 2.51
CA ALA A 219 -8.68 -11.72 1.35
C ALA A 219 -9.01 -12.96 0.50
N ARG A 220 -8.05 -13.86 0.30
CA ARG A 220 -8.30 -15.15 -0.37
C ARG A 220 -9.22 -16.06 0.43
N VAL A 221 -9.07 -16.10 1.75
CA VAL A 221 -9.97 -16.88 2.61
C VAL A 221 -11.40 -16.35 2.51
N VAL A 222 -11.61 -15.04 2.58
CA VAL A 222 -12.92 -14.40 2.41
C VAL A 222 -13.51 -14.73 1.03
N ALA A 223 -12.72 -14.60 -0.04
CA ALA A 223 -13.16 -14.93 -1.39
C ALA A 223 -13.60 -16.40 -1.53
N ALA A 224 -12.83 -17.34 -0.98
CA ALA A 224 -13.15 -18.77 -1.04
C ALA A 224 -14.44 -19.11 -0.28
N VAL A 225 -14.61 -18.61 0.95
CA VAL A 225 -15.83 -18.90 1.73
C VAL A 225 -17.08 -18.26 1.11
N ARG A 226 -16.95 -17.09 0.47
CA ARG A 226 -18.04 -16.45 -0.32
C ARG A 226 -18.39 -17.26 -1.58
N ALA A 227 -17.40 -17.89 -2.22
CA ALA A 227 -17.62 -18.81 -3.33
C ALA A 227 -18.24 -20.16 -2.90
N GLY A 228 -18.42 -20.39 -1.59
CA GLY A 228 -18.88 -21.67 -1.04
C GLY A 228 -17.81 -22.76 -1.06
N GLU A 229 -16.54 -22.37 -1.17
CA GLU A 229 -15.37 -23.24 -1.11
C GLU A 229 -14.86 -23.35 0.34
N ASN A 230 -14.11 -24.42 0.63
CA ASN A 230 -13.52 -24.63 1.95
C ASN A 230 -12.11 -24.03 2.01
N ALA A 231 -11.92 -23.03 2.88
CA ALA A 231 -10.60 -22.46 3.15
C ALA A 231 -9.71 -23.35 4.04
N THR A 232 -10.29 -24.37 4.68
CA THR A 232 -9.57 -25.26 5.61
C THR A 232 -9.65 -26.73 5.17
N ARG A 233 -8.63 -27.52 5.54
CA ARG A 233 -8.62 -28.97 5.34
C ARG A 233 -9.65 -29.66 6.24
N SER A 234 -10.06 -30.86 5.83
CA SER A 234 -10.97 -31.68 6.64
C SER A 234 -10.30 -32.15 7.94
N SER A 235 -11.08 -32.41 8.99
CA SER A 235 -10.54 -32.95 10.26
C SER A 235 -9.73 -34.23 10.06
N ALA A 236 -10.15 -35.11 9.15
CA ALA A 236 -9.44 -36.35 8.86
C ALA A 236 -8.05 -36.09 8.25
N GLU A 237 -7.91 -35.10 7.38
CA GLU A 237 -6.62 -34.71 6.80
C GLU A 237 -5.72 -34.06 7.86
N ILE A 238 -6.27 -33.17 8.68
CA ILE A 238 -5.53 -32.51 9.78
C ILE A 238 -5.00 -33.56 10.75
N HIS A 239 -5.84 -34.48 11.24
CA HIS A 239 -5.42 -35.56 12.15
C HIS A 239 -4.45 -36.56 11.50
N ALA A 240 -4.51 -36.75 10.18
CA ALA A 240 -3.56 -37.61 9.47
C ALA A 240 -2.17 -36.96 9.32
N LEU A 241 -2.14 -35.63 9.10
CA LEU A 241 -0.89 -34.86 9.01
C LEU A 241 -0.27 -34.65 10.39
N MET A 242 -1.07 -34.26 11.38
CA MET A 242 -0.64 -33.95 12.75
C MET A 242 -1.38 -34.82 13.78
N PRO A 243 -1.14 -36.14 13.82
CA PRO A 243 -1.68 -36.99 14.88
C PRO A 243 -1.19 -36.52 16.26
N LEU A 244 -2.13 -36.36 17.20
CA LEU A 244 -1.86 -35.98 18.58
C LEU A 244 -2.13 -37.14 19.54
N GLU A 245 -1.22 -37.37 20.48
CA GLU A 245 -1.44 -38.32 21.58
C GLU A 245 -2.03 -37.59 22.81
N ALA A 246 -3.30 -37.21 22.74
CA ALA A 246 -3.96 -36.41 23.79
C ALA A 246 -3.93 -37.06 25.18
N ASP A 247 -4.05 -38.39 25.24
CA ASP A 247 -4.07 -39.16 26.49
C ASP A 247 -2.66 -39.46 27.07
N LEU A 248 -1.59 -38.88 26.50
CA LEU A 248 -0.22 -39.12 26.96
C LEU A 248 0.01 -38.69 28.42
N PHE A 249 -0.63 -37.58 28.81
CA PHE A 249 -0.53 -36.97 30.12
C PHE A 249 -1.89 -36.94 30.81
N ALA A 250 -1.90 -37.03 32.14
CA ALA A 250 -3.15 -37.06 32.90
C ALA A 250 -3.81 -35.68 33.02
N ASP A 251 -2.97 -34.67 33.10
CA ASP A 251 -3.27 -33.25 33.23
C ASP A 251 -1.98 -32.49 32.82
N GLU A 252 -1.99 -31.16 32.91
CA GLU A 252 -0.84 -30.32 32.56
C GLU A 252 0.06 -29.99 33.76
N ALA A 253 -0.19 -30.58 34.93
CA ALA A 253 0.53 -30.24 36.14
C ALA A 253 1.98 -30.78 36.14
N ILE A 254 2.90 -30.02 36.72
CA ILE A 254 4.25 -30.51 37.02
C ILE A 254 4.13 -31.54 38.16
N SER A 255 4.17 -32.82 37.80
CA SER A 255 3.92 -33.93 38.73
C SER A 255 4.87 -35.10 38.49
N VAL A 256 5.08 -35.95 39.51
CA VAL A 256 5.85 -37.20 39.36
C VAL A 256 5.30 -38.03 38.20
N ARG A 257 3.97 -38.10 38.06
CA ARG A 257 3.32 -38.87 37.01
C ARG A 257 3.66 -38.32 35.63
N ASN A 258 3.55 -37.01 35.42
CA ASN A 258 3.76 -36.42 34.09
C ASN A 258 5.24 -36.34 33.73
N ILE A 259 6.16 -36.10 34.67
CA ILE A 259 7.61 -36.17 34.41
C ILE A 259 8.01 -37.59 33.99
N LEU A 260 7.53 -38.62 34.72
CA LEU A 260 7.80 -40.00 34.35
C LEU A 260 7.16 -40.39 33.01
N ALA A 261 6.00 -39.81 32.66
CA ALA A 261 5.39 -40.01 31.35
C ALA A 261 6.24 -39.39 30.24
N ALA A 262 6.73 -38.15 30.44
CA ALA A 262 7.53 -37.41 29.46
C ALA A 262 8.85 -38.13 29.11
N VAL A 263 9.58 -38.59 30.13
CA VAL A 263 10.87 -39.28 29.91
C VAL A 263 10.72 -40.74 29.49
N ARG A 264 9.52 -41.34 29.51
CA ARG A 264 9.29 -42.74 29.07
C ARG A 264 8.62 -42.84 27.70
N THR A 265 8.69 -41.77 26.92
CA THR A 265 8.19 -41.73 25.55
C THR A 265 9.16 -42.41 24.57
N PRO A 266 8.68 -42.85 23.40
CA PRO A 266 9.54 -43.35 22.32
C PRO A 266 10.38 -42.25 21.62
N VAL A 267 10.28 -41.00 22.07
CA VAL A 267 11.11 -39.89 21.59
C VAL A 267 12.57 -40.10 22.01
N ILE A 268 12.80 -40.72 23.19
CA ILE A 268 14.12 -41.23 23.56
C ILE A 268 14.32 -42.57 22.87
N GLY A 269 15.37 -42.65 22.04
CA GLY A 269 15.66 -43.85 21.27
C GLY A 269 15.88 -45.10 22.15
N PRO A 270 15.63 -46.33 21.66
CA PRO A 270 15.72 -47.56 22.47
C PRO A 270 17.08 -47.85 23.13
N LYS A 271 18.15 -47.18 22.69
CA LYS A 271 19.53 -47.31 23.21
C LYS A 271 20.06 -46.00 23.78
N GLU A 272 19.23 -44.97 23.79
CA GLU A 272 19.56 -43.64 24.29
C GLU A 272 18.97 -43.49 25.68
N HIS A 273 19.54 -42.56 26.44
CA HIS A 273 19.01 -42.18 27.74
C HIS A 273 18.52 -40.74 27.78
N THR A 274 18.78 -39.97 26.72
CA THR A 274 18.44 -38.55 26.62
C THR A 274 17.90 -38.23 25.24
N ALA A 275 17.01 -37.24 25.18
CA ALA A 275 16.57 -36.61 23.93
C ALA A 275 16.45 -35.10 24.15
N THR A 276 16.66 -34.32 23.09
CA THR A 276 16.52 -32.86 23.12
C THR A 276 15.54 -32.40 22.06
N GLY A 277 14.98 -31.22 22.27
CA GLY A 277 14.11 -30.53 21.34
C GLY A 277 13.97 -29.07 21.74
N TRP A 278 13.36 -28.28 20.87
CA TRP A 278 13.08 -26.88 21.13
C TRP A 278 11.83 -26.42 20.40
N PHE A 279 11.29 -25.30 20.84
CA PHE A 279 10.19 -24.55 20.22
C PHE A 279 10.38 -23.08 20.61
N GLN A 280 10.16 -22.13 19.69
CA GLN A 280 10.45 -20.71 19.92
C GLN A 280 11.86 -20.54 20.53
N GLN A 281 11.97 -19.74 21.60
CA GLN A 281 13.19 -19.53 22.39
C GLN A 281 13.34 -20.49 23.59
N THR A 282 12.59 -21.61 23.61
CA THR A 282 12.66 -22.62 24.67
C THR A 282 13.29 -23.91 24.17
N ASP A 283 14.42 -24.31 24.77
CA ASP A 283 14.99 -25.64 24.59
C ASP A 283 14.72 -26.53 25.79
N PHE A 284 14.67 -27.85 25.55
CA PHE A 284 14.53 -28.82 26.63
C PHE A 284 15.35 -30.07 26.37
N SER A 285 15.69 -30.76 27.47
CA SER A 285 16.23 -32.10 27.45
C SER A 285 15.46 -33.04 28.36
N LEU A 286 15.20 -34.24 27.85
CA LEU A 286 14.62 -35.35 28.60
C LEU A 286 15.74 -36.28 29.01
N CYS A 287 15.67 -36.80 30.23
CA CYS A 287 16.65 -37.75 30.74
C CYS A 287 15.96 -38.89 31.47
N GLN A 288 16.16 -40.11 31.00
CA GLN A 288 15.81 -41.33 31.72
C GLN A 288 16.88 -41.66 32.74
N ARG A 289 16.44 -42.18 33.88
CA ARG A 289 17.34 -42.60 34.95
C ARG A 289 18.35 -43.64 34.45
N HIS A 290 19.63 -43.30 34.45
CA HIS A 290 20.73 -44.15 34.01
C HIS A 290 22.02 -43.84 34.78
N VAL A 291 23.08 -44.59 34.49
CA VAL A 291 24.44 -44.25 34.89
C VAL A 291 25.15 -43.80 33.64
N ASP A 292 25.64 -42.57 33.62
CA ASP A 292 26.32 -42.02 32.45
C ASP A 292 27.73 -42.59 32.27
N ALA A 293 28.42 -42.16 31.22
CA ALA A 293 29.75 -42.67 30.86
C ALA A 293 30.81 -42.39 31.95
N ASP A 294 30.59 -41.37 32.78
CA ASP A 294 31.49 -40.96 33.86
C ASP A 294 31.21 -41.71 35.18
N GLY A 295 30.15 -42.51 35.21
CA GLY A 295 29.74 -43.29 36.37
C GLY A 295 28.79 -42.55 37.31
N ASP A 296 28.32 -41.37 36.92
CA ASP A 296 27.40 -40.56 37.70
C ASP A 296 25.95 -41.06 37.53
N GLN A 297 25.21 -41.03 38.65
CA GLN A 297 23.79 -41.39 38.62
C GLN A 297 22.97 -40.21 38.13
N ARG A 298 22.25 -40.41 37.03
CA ARG A 298 21.25 -39.47 36.51
C ARG A 298 19.87 -39.92 36.95
N ASP A 299 19.10 -39.03 37.56
CA ASP A 299 17.67 -39.26 37.89
C ASP A 299 16.79 -39.03 36.66
N ASP A 300 15.54 -39.51 36.70
CA ASP A 300 14.53 -39.15 35.70
C ASP A 300 14.29 -37.63 35.80
N ASN A 301 14.57 -36.86 34.75
CA ASN A 301 14.44 -35.41 34.78
C ASN A 301 14.10 -34.79 33.42
N VAL A 302 13.52 -33.59 33.50
CA VAL A 302 13.35 -32.68 32.37
C VAL A 302 14.07 -31.38 32.73
N PHE A 303 15.01 -30.98 31.88
CA PHE A 303 15.66 -29.67 31.96
C PHE A 303 15.10 -28.79 30.85
N ILE A 304 14.77 -27.55 31.19
CA ILE A 304 14.15 -26.58 30.27
C ILE A 304 14.91 -25.26 30.41
N THR A 305 15.27 -24.66 29.29
CA THR A 305 15.88 -23.34 29.22
C THR A 305 14.96 -22.43 28.42
N VAL A 306 14.64 -21.26 28.97
CA VAL A 306 14.05 -20.13 28.23
C VAL A 306 15.18 -19.13 28.03
N TRP A 307 15.55 -18.89 26.78
CA TRP A 307 16.83 -18.30 26.38
C TRP A 307 17.25 -17.11 27.26
N LYS A 308 18.41 -17.27 27.92
CA LYS A 308 19.08 -16.28 28.78
C LYS A 308 18.12 -15.57 29.76
N THR A 309 17.03 -16.24 30.14
CA THR A 309 16.01 -15.73 31.04
C THR A 309 15.85 -16.67 32.22
N TRP A 310 15.60 -17.96 31.95
CA TRP A 310 15.36 -18.97 32.97
C TRP A 310 15.92 -20.34 32.62
N ASP A 311 16.50 -21.02 33.59
CA ASP A 311 16.66 -22.48 33.54
C ASP A 311 15.80 -23.14 34.61
N PHE A 312 15.22 -24.28 34.25
CA PHE A 312 14.42 -25.13 35.13
C PHE A 312 14.94 -26.55 35.12
N TYR A 313 15.07 -27.14 36.30
CA TYR A 313 15.41 -28.55 36.47
C TYR A 313 14.32 -29.25 37.27
N LEU A 314 13.58 -30.12 36.57
CA LEU A 314 12.41 -30.83 37.09
C LEU A 314 12.76 -32.32 37.21
N SER A 315 13.08 -32.80 38.41
CA SER A 315 13.52 -34.19 38.61
C SER A 315 12.63 -35.01 39.53
N VAL A 316 12.65 -36.32 39.31
CA VAL A 316 12.02 -37.33 40.17
C VAL A 316 13.12 -38.15 40.85
N SER A 317 13.45 -37.76 42.07
CA SER A 317 14.43 -38.48 42.89
C SER A 317 13.79 -39.65 43.64
N GLN A 318 14.53 -40.75 43.75
CA GLN A 318 14.11 -41.94 44.48
C GLN A 318 14.63 -41.90 45.92
N VAL A 319 13.81 -41.41 46.85
CA VAL A 319 14.21 -41.28 48.26
C VAL A 319 13.88 -42.57 49.02
N PRO A 320 14.81 -43.19 49.75
CA PRO A 320 14.54 -44.39 50.53
C PRO A 320 13.44 -44.15 51.59
N GLU A 321 12.44 -45.04 51.66
CA GLU A 321 11.40 -44.98 52.69
C GLU A 321 12.02 -45.00 54.10
N ARG A 322 11.56 -44.12 54.99
CA ARG A 322 11.99 -44.09 56.40
C ARG A 322 11.53 -45.36 57.12
N GLN A 323 12.38 -46.39 57.09
CA GLN A 323 12.17 -47.62 57.83
C GLN A 323 12.89 -47.61 59.19
N GLY A 324 12.24 -48.17 60.21
CA GLY A 324 12.88 -48.41 61.51
C GLY A 324 14.10 -49.34 61.41
N LEU A 325 15.04 -49.23 62.34
CA LEU A 325 16.33 -49.98 62.36
C LEU A 325 16.17 -51.50 62.13
N LEU A 326 15.13 -52.12 62.69
CA LEU A 326 14.84 -53.56 62.53
C LEU A 326 14.43 -53.94 61.10
N ALA A 327 13.72 -53.07 60.39
CA ALA A 327 13.27 -53.32 59.01
C ALA A 327 14.43 -53.16 58.00
N ARG A 328 15.36 -52.21 58.24
CA ARG A 328 16.57 -52.04 57.41
C ARG A 328 17.53 -53.24 57.53
N LEU A 329 17.72 -53.76 58.74
CA LEU A 329 18.52 -54.99 58.97
C LEU A 329 17.88 -56.23 58.33
N ALA A 330 16.55 -56.36 58.41
CA ALA A 330 15.82 -57.47 57.79
C ALA A 330 15.86 -57.43 56.24
N ALA A 331 15.85 -56.24 55.64
CA ALA A 331 15.99 -56.06 54.19
C ALA A 331 17.41 -56.40 53.70
N ALA A 332 18.44 -55.96 54.43
CA ALA A 332 19.86 -56.23 54.12
C ALA A 332 20.21 -57.72 54.17
N VAL A 333 19.71 -58.46 55.18
CA VAL A 333 19.97 -59.91 55.33
C VAL A 333 19.24 -60.74 54.26
N ARG A 334 18.15 -60.23 53.67
CA ARG A 334 17.36 -60.93 52.63
C ARG A 334 17.69 -60.49 51.20
N GLY A 335 18.67 -59.60 51.00
CA GLY A 335 19.00 -59.03 49.69
C GLY A 335 17.83 -58.27 49.03
N ARG A 336 16.86 -57.78 49.83
CA ARG A 336 15.70 -57.05 49.29
C ARG A 336 16.07 -55.57 49.13
N LYS A 337 15.84 -55.01 47.94
CA LYS A 337 15.99 -53.56 47.68
C LYS A 337 15.14 -52.77 48.67
N VAL A 338 15.73 -51.74 49.27
CA VAL A 338 15.01 -50.80 50.15
C VAL A 338 13.93 -50.12 49.30
N PRO A 339 12.66 -50.12 49.72
CA PRO A 339 11.61 -49.40 49.01
C PRO A 339 11.97 -47.90 48.93
N THR A 340 11.83 -47.31 47.76
CA THR A 340 12.00 -45.88 47.54
C THR A 340 10.65 -45.25 47.22
N THR A 341 10.47 -44.02 47.65
CA THR A 341 9.35 -43.16 47.27
C THR A 341 9.86 -42.13 46.27
N ALA A 342 9.14 -41.99 45.16
CA ALA A 342 9.42 -40.94 44.18
C ALA A 342 9.04 -39.57 44.78
N GLN A 343 9.96 -38.62 44.73
CA GLN A 343 9.77 -37.25 45.23
C GLN A 343 10.19 -36.26 44.15
N LEU A 344 9.42 -35.17 44.02
CA LEU A 344 9.76 -34.05 43.13
C LEU A 344 10.87 -33.20 43.72
N THR A 345 11.85 -32.88 42.87
CA THR A 345 12.84 -31.84 43.10
C THR A 345 12.69 -30.82 41.98
N LEU A 346 12.26 -29.61 42.32
CA LEU A 346 12.06 -28.52 41.37
C LEU A 346 12.99 -27.36 41.76
N VAL A 347 13.89 -27.00 40.87
CA VAL A 347 14.79 -25.86 41.05
C VAL A 347 14.83 -25.02 39.78
N TYR A 348 15.12 -23.72 39.95
CA TYR A 348 15.26 -22.76 38.86
C TYR A 348 16.49 -21.89 39.08
N ARG A 349 16.97 -21.24 38.02
CA ARG A 349 17.89 -20.10 38.12
C ARG A 349 17.52 -19.07 37.07
N GLY A 350 17.60 -17.80 37.44
CA GLY A 350 17.44 -16.68 36.51
C GLY A 350 18.79 -16.24 35.94
N TYR A 351 18.76 -15.43 34.90
CA TYR A 351 19.94 -14.86 34.26
C TYR A 351 20.10 -13.37 34.56
N SER A 352 21.33 -12.88 34.50
CA SER A 352 21.67 -11.45 34.59
C SER A 352 22.88 -11.17 33.71
N ASP A 353 22.78 -10.18 32.82
CA ASP A 353 23.83 -9.84 31.83
C ASP A 353 24.33 -11.06 31.01
N GLY A 354 23.41 -11.96 30.64
CA GLY A 354 23.72 -13.17 29.87
C GLY A 354 24.32 -14.32 30.69
N GLU A 355 24.59 -14.14 31.99
CA GLU A 355 25.18 -15.15 32.86
C GLU A 355 24.13 -15.80 33.79
N PRO A 356 24.19 -17.13 34.01
CA PRO A 356 23.25 -17.82 34.89
C PRO A 356 23.55 -17.58 36.37
N GLY A 357 22.49 -17.31 37.15
CA GLY A 357 22.55 -17.19 38.62
C GLY A 357 22.63 -18.52 39.36
N GLU A 358 22.45 -18.47 40.69
CA GLU A 358 22.42 -19.67 41.54
C GLU A 358 21.11 -20.45 41.41
N TRP A 359 21.19 -21.77 41.58
CA TRP A 359 20.02 -22.65 41.64
C TRP A 359 19.23 -22.44 42.93
N LEU A 360 17.95 -22.11 42.80
CA LEU A 360 17.01 -21.84 43.89
C LEU A 360 15.82 -22.81 43.84
N PRO A 361 15.18 -23.13 44.99
CA PRO A 361 13.96 -23.94 45.01
C PRO A 361 12.81 -23.25 44.26
N LEU A 362 12.12 -24.00 43.39
CA LEU A 362 10.98 -23.50 42.62
C LEU A 362 9.65 -23.81 43.34
N ALA A 363 8.91 -22.78 43.74
CA ALA A 363 7.59 -22.89 44.33
C ALA A 363 6.74 -21.63 44.06
N PRO A 364 5.40 -21.76 43.91
CA PRO A 364 4.53 -20.64 43.51
C PRO A 364 4.55 -19.48 44.50
N ASP A 365 4.65 -19.77 45.81
CA ASP A 365 4.62 -18.74 46.86
C ASP A 365 5.94 -17.97 47.00
N THR A 366 7.06 -18.55 46.55
CA THR A 366 8.40 -17.98 46.76
C THR A 366 9.02 -17.43 45.47
N ALA A 367 8.56 -17.87 44.31
CA ALA A 367 9.06 -17.46 43.00
C ALA A 367 7.92 -17.44 41.97
N PRO A 368 6.94 -16.53 42.09
CA PRO A 368 5.73 -16.55 41.27
C PRO A 368 6.00 -16.37 39.77
N GLU A 369 6.91 -15.47 39.40
CA GLU A 369 7.29 -15.23 37.99
C GLU A 369 7.98 -16.45 37.37
N ALA A 370 8.99 -17.01 38.05
CA ALA A 370 9.67 -18.22 37.62
C ALA A 370 8.71 -19.43 37.57
N TRP A 371 7.74 -19.50 38.50
CA TRP A 371 6.72 -20.54 38.49
C TRP A 371 5.80 -20.43 37.27
N GLN A 372 5.37 -19.22 36.92
CA GLN A 372 4.57 -18.98 35.73
C GLN A 372 5.34 -19.33 34.46
N ALA A 373 6.57 -18.84 34.32
CA ALA A 373 7.44 -19.16 33.18
C ALA A 373 7.71 -20.66 33.05
N CYS A 374 8.00 -21.34 34.17
CA CYS A 374 8.20 -22.79 34.19
C CYS A 374 6.94 -23.55 33.77
N THR A 375 5.77 -23.10 34.23
CA THR A 375 4.48 -23.73 33.90
C THR A 375 4.19 -23.60 32.40
N LEU A 376 4.42 -22.42 31.82
CA LEU A 376 4.27 -22.20 30.38
C LEU A 376 5.24 -23.06 29.56
N ALA A 377 6.54 -23.02 29.90
CA ALA A 377 7.55 -23.80 29.20
C ALA A 377 7.31 -25.31 29.33
N TRP A 378 6.84 -25.78 30.50
CA TRP A 378 6.42 -27.17 30.70
C TRP A 378 5.26 -27.56 29.78
N ARG A 379 4.24 -26.71 29.62
CA ARG A 379 3.12 -26.95 28.69
C ARG A 379 3.61 -27.10 27.25
N GLY A 380 4.59 -26.31 26.82
CA GLY A 380 5.21 -26.47 25.50
C GLY A 380 5.96 -27.80 25.34
N VAL A 381 6.65 -28.28 26.37
CA VAL A 381 7.25 -29.62 26.37
C VAL A 381 6.16 -30.70 26.25
N LEU A 382 5.04 -30.57 26.97
CA LEU A 382 3.93 -31.51 26.85
C LEU A 382 3.34 -31.53 25.43
N ASP A 383 3.11 -30.36 24.84
CA ASP A 383 2.61 -30.21 23.48
C ASP A 383 3.53 -30.86 22.45
N TYR A 384 4.83 -30.52 22.50
CA TYR A 384 5.85 -31.14 21.66
C TYR A 384 5.81 -32.66 21.76
N LEU A 385 5.70 -33.22 22.97
CA LEU A 385 5.68 -34.67 23.17
C LEU A 385 4.38 -35.33 22.70
N ARG A 386 3.23 -34.67 22.85
CA ARG A 386 1.95 -35.17 22.30
C ARG A 386 2.04 -35.31 20.78
N LYS A 387 2.58 -34.30 20.09
CA LYS A 387 2.83 -34.31 18.64
C LYS A 387 3.86 -35.37 18.26
N ALA A 388 5.00 -35.42 18.94
CA ALA A 388 6.10 -36.34 18.67
C ALA A 388 5.70 -37.82 18.82
N VAL A 389 4.99 -38.16 19.90
CA VAL A 389 4.48 -39.53 20.14
C VAL A 389 3.39 -39.89 19.14
N GLY A 390 2.50 -38.95 18.80
CA GLY A 390 1.50 -39.13 17.76
C GLY A 390 2.14 -39.45 16.41
N GLN A 391 3.14 -38.67 15.98
CA GLN A 391 3.94 -38.95 14.78
C GLN A 391 4.56 -40.36 14.85
N HIS A 392 5.23 -40.72 15.95
CA HIS A 392 5.83 -42.05 16.10
C HIS A 392 4.79 -43.17 15.92
N ARG A 393 3.62 -43.07 16.57
CA ARG A 393 2.56 -44.09 16.48
C ARG A 393 1.98 -44.21 15.07
N ALA A 394 1.86 -43.09 14.37
CA ALA A 394 1.44 -43.03 12.98
C ALA A 394 2.56 -43.35 11.96
N ARG A 395 3.77 -43.70 12.42
CA ARG A 395 4.96 -44.00 11.59
C ARG A 395 5.52 -42.79 10.83
N TYR A 396 5.47 -41.61 11.44
CA TYR A 396 6.07 -40.35 10.99
C TYR A 396 5.55 -39.84 9.63
N PRO A 397 4.23 -39.62 9.46
CA PRO A 397 3.67 -39.13 8.19
C PRO A 397 4.29 -37.81 7.70
N LEU A 398 4.57 -36.85 8.58
CA LEU A 398 5.21 -35.58 8.18
C LEU A 398 6.64 -35.78 7.67
N TYR A 399 7.42 -36.60 8.36
CA TYR A 399 8.79 -36.90 7.92
C TYR A 399 8.79 -37.66 6.58
N GLN A 400 7.84 -38.57 6.36
CA GLN A 400 7.67 -39.25 5.06
C GLN A 400 7.35 -38.25 3.93
N ARG A 401 6.52 -37.24 4.22
CA ARG A 401 6.25 -36.15 3.27
C ARG A 401 7.52 -35.31 3.03
N LEU A 402 8.25 -34.93 4.07
CA LEU A 402 9.50 -34.17 3.95
C LEU A 402 10.49 -34.83 2.99
N VAL A 403 10.77 -36.12 3.18
CA VAL A 403 11.73 -36.86 2.32
C VAL A 403 11.21 -37.10 0.91
N ALA A 404 9.89 -37.10 0.70
CA ALA A 404 9.28 -37.22 -0.62
C ALA A 404 9.28 -35.89 -1.39
N GLU A 405 9.11 -34.77 -0.69
CA GLU A 405 9.06 -33.43 -1.29
C GLU A 405 10.45 -32.83 -1.52
N LEU A 406 11.36 -32.99 -0.55
CA LEU A 406 12.71 -32.42 -0.59
C LEU A 406 13.72 -33.52 -0.97
N THR A 407 13.66 -33.97 -2.22
CA THR A 407 14.63 -34.91 -2.80
C THR A 407 15.91 -34.18 -3.21
N ALA A 408 17.02 -34.92 -3.33
CA ALA A 408 18.28 -34.35 -3.83
C ALA A 408 18.07 -33.64 -5.18
N GLU A 409 17.45 -34.30 -6.16
CA GLU A 409 17.12 -33.73 -7.48
C GLU A 409 16.39 -32.38 -7.40
N ARG A 410 15.35 -32.28 -6.56
CA ARG A 410 14.60 -31.02 -6.41
C ARG A 410 15.41 -29.90 -5.77
N ILE A 411 16.29 -30.24 -4.82
CA ILE A 411 17.20 -29.26 -4.22
C ILE A 411 18.26 -28.82 -5.25
N GLU A 412 18.78 -29.74 -6.06
CA GLU A 412 19.71 -29.43 -7.14
C GLU A 412 19.08 -28.53 -8.21
N ASP A 413 17.89 -28.88 -8.69
CA ASP A 413 17.15 -28.10 -9.69
C ASP A 413 16.80 -26.71 -9.19
N PHE A 414 16.51 -26.56 -7.89
CA PHE A 414 16.21 -25.26 -7.31
C PHE A 414 17.47 -24.42 -7.10
N THR A 415 18.51 -25.01 -6.53
CA THR A 415 19.76 -24.30 -6.21
C THR A 415 20.67 -24.05 -7.40
N THR A 416 20.30 -24.50 -8.60
CA THR A 416 21.02 -24.19 -9.86
C THR A 416 20.46 -22.99 -10.61
N LEU A 417 19.35 -22.40 -10.15
CA LEU A 417 18.82 -21.17 -10.71
C LEU A 417 19.86 -20.02 -10.67
N PRO A 418 19.85 -19.10 -11.66
CA PRO A 418 20.85 -18.01 -11.75
C PRO A 418 21.01 -17.17 -10.49
N VAL A 419 19.96 -17.01 -9.69
CA VAL A 419 20.03 -16.29 -8.41
C VAL A 419 21.06 -16.90 -7.45
N PHE A 420 21.26 -18.22 -7.46
CA PHE A 420 22.22 -18.95 -6.61
C PHE A 420 23.58 -19.21 -7.27
N THR A 421 23.70 -19.01 -8.59
CA THR A 421 24.92 -19.34 -9.34
C THR A 421 25.62 -18.10 -9.89
N GLU A 422 24.89 -16.99 -10.09
CA GLU A 422 25.42 -15.73 -10.64
C GLU A 422 25.39 -14.59 -9.61
N ARG A 423 24.33 -14.48 -8.79
CA ARG A 423 24.15 -13.37 -7.84
C ARG A 423 24.64 -13.70 -6.42
N TYR A 424 24.08 -14.74 -5.81
CA TYR A 424 24.43 -15.21 -4.48
C TYR A 424 25.19 -16.53 -4.59
N ASN A 425 26.44 -16.45 -5.03
CA ASN A 425 27.22 -17.58 -5.51
C ASN A 425 28.47 -17.91 -4.66
N ASP A 426 28.67 -17.23 -3.53
CA ASP A 426 29.79 -17.49 -2.62
C ASP A 426 29.28 -17.63 -1.18
N TRP A 427 29.30 -18.86 -0.67
CA TRP A 427 28.78 -19.21 0.64
C TRP A 427 29.56 -18.58 1.82
N TRP A 428 30.81 -18.19 1.60
CA TRP A 428 31.69 -17.63 2.63
C TRP A 428 31.83 -16.11 2.53
N ASP A 429 31.18 -15.47 1.57
CA ASP A 429 31.09 -14.02 1.42
C ASP A 429 29.71 -13.56 1.93
N SER A 430 29.68 -12.71 2.96
CA SER A 430 28.43 -12.25 3.60
C SER A 430 27.49 -11.54 2.64
N ASP A 431 28.01 -10.92 1.58
CA ASP A 431 27.19 -10.18 0.60
C ASP A 431 26.65 -11.10 -0.51
N LYS A 432 27.15 -12.34 -0.59
CA LYS A 432 26.85 -13.30 -1.67
C LYS A 432 26.42 -14.67 -1.20
N ASN A 433 26.29 -14.89 0.10
CA ASN A 433 25.91 -16.21 0.64
C ASN A 433 24.40 -16.44 0.66
N GLY A 434 23.59 -15.38 0.49
CA GLY A 434 22.13 -15.46 0.45
C GLY A 434 21.44 -14.10 0.56
N TRP A 435 20.12 -14.11 0.73
CA TRP A 435 19.32 -12.90 0.90
C TRP A 435 18.01 -13.19 1.65
N TRP A 436 17.40 -12.14 2.21
CA TRP A 436 16.07 -12.19 2.81
C TRP A 436 14.96 -12.22 1.76
N LYS A 437 14.08 -13.20 1.85
CA LYS A 437 12.92 -13.35 0.98
C LYS A 437 11.66 -13.42 1.85
N GLY A 438 11.01 -12.27 2.03
CA GLY A 438 10.11 -12.11 3.17
C GLY A 438 10.93 -12.23 4.45
N ASP A 439 10.42 -12.96 5.43
CA ASP A 439 11.04 -13.14 6.75
C ASP A 439 11.93 -14.38 6.81
N VAL A 440 12.25 -14.95 5.64
CA VAL A 440 13.14 -16.10 5.54
C VAL A 440 14.37 -15.73 4.71
N TRP A 441 15.53 -15.80 5.35
CA TRP A 441 16.82 -15.76 4.68
C TRP A 441 17.09 -17.06 3.93
N VAL A 442 17.51 -16.95 2.67
CA VAL A 442 17.73 -18.06 1.75
C VAL A 442 19.13 -18.00 1.18
N GLY A 443 19.88 -19.09 1.31
CA GLY A 443 21.22 -19.22 0.74
C GLY A 443 21.50 -20.64 0.27
N ALA A 444 22.30 -20.78 -0.80
CA ALA A 444 22.66 -22.08 -1.34
C ALA A 444 24.17 -22.20 -1.59
N ARG A 445 24.74 -23.36 -1.23
CA ARG A 445 26.14 -23.70 -1.50
C ARG A 445 26.21 -24.63 -2.70
N GLN A 446 27.03 -24.27 -3.70
CA GLN A 446 27.40 -25.19 -4.77
C GLN A 446 28.52 -26.13 -4.34
N PRO A 447 28.60 -27.35 -4.90
CA PRO A 447 29.73 -28.25 -4.65
C PRO A 447 31.07 -27.58 -5.01
N CYS A 448 32.01 -27.52 -4.07
CA CYS A 448 33.28 -26.84 -4.27
C CYS A 448 34.40 -27.40 -3.37
N MET A 449 35.63 -26.91 -3.59
CA MET A 449 36.76 -27.09 -2.66
C MET A 449 36.94 -25.79 -1.88
N HIS A 450 36.91 -25.85 -0.56
CA HIS A 450 37.18 -24.69 0.31
C HIS A 450 38.21 -25.09 1.37
N GLU A 451 39.29 -24.30 1.49
CA GLU A 451 40.44 -24.60 2.36
C GLU A 451 41.05 -26.01 2.22
N GLY A 452 40.92 -26.61 1.03
CA GLY A 452 41.44 -27.95 0.75
C GLY A 452 40.51 -29.10 1.14
N GLU A 453 39.32 -28.80 1.67
CA GLU A 453 38.27 -29.78 1.96
C GLU A 453 37.14 -29.72 0.92
N PRO A 454 36.60 -30.88 0.50
CA PRO A 454 35.46 -30.93 -0.40
C PRO A 454 34.16 -30.62 0.36
N TRP A 455 33.39 -29.67 -0.15
CA TRP A 455 32.07 -29.33 0.38
C TRP A 455 30.97 -29.70 -0.60
N GLY A 456 29.97 -30.43 -0.11
CA GLY A 456 28.78 -30.80 -0.87
C GLY A 456 27.78 -29.65 -1.02
N ARG A 457 26.75 -29.87 -1.83
CA ARG A 457 25.67 -28.91 -2.02
C ARG A 457 24.84 -28.75 -0.74
N ALA A 458 24.42 -27.53 -0.45
CA ALA A 458 23.55 -27.24 0.69
C ALA A 458 22.54 -26.13 0.37
N LEU A 459 21.37 -26.17 1.00
CA LEU A 459 20.39 -25.09 1.04
C LEU A 459 20.16 -24.73 2.52
N LYS A 460 20.34 -23.45 2.88
CA LYS A 460 20.04 -22.92 4.22
C LYS A 460 18.83 -22.00 4.12
N LEU A 461 17.91 -22.18 5.06
CA LEU A 461 16.75 -21.34 5.32
C LEU A 461 16.87 -20.86 6.77
N SER A 462 16.89 -19.55 7.00
CA SER A 462 17.09 -18.95 8.32
C SER A 462 16.00 -17.91 8.58
N TRP A 463 15.64 -17.68 9.82
CA TRP A 463 14.64 -16.67 10.21
C TRP A 463 14.98 -16.12 11.59
N GLU A 464 14.39 -14.98 11.94
CA GLU A 464 14.54 -14.37 13.26
C GLU A 464 13.73 -15.16 14.29
N ASN A 465 14.37 -15.59 15.39
CA ASN A 465 13.75 -16.40 16.43
C ASN A 465 13.83 -15.64 17.76
N GLY A 466 13.11 -14.51 17.79
CA GLY A 466 13.05 -13.49 18.84
C GLY A 466 14.29 -12.59 18.92
N ASP A 467 14.48 -11.88 20.04
CA ASP A 467 15.43 -10.76 20.12
C ASP A 467 16.83 -11.15 20.61
N GLU A 468 17.86 -10.38 20.19
CA GLU A 468 19.20 -10.45 20.78
C GLU A 468 19.22 -10.00 22.26
N ALA A 469 19.85 -10.79 23.12
CA ALA A 469 20.05 -10.49 24.53
C ALA A 469 21.50 -10.03 24.81
N PRO A 470 21.77 -9.36 25.95
CA PRO A 470 23.12 -8.98 26.33
C PRO A 470 24.13 -10.15 26.28
N GLY A 471 25.25 -9.91 25.61
CA GLY A 471 26.33 -10.89 25.43
C GLY A 471 26.08 -11.94 24.34
N ASP A 472 25.16 -11.70 23.42
CA ASP A 472 25.03 -12.49 22.19
C ASP A 472 26.04 -12.05 21.12
N GLU A 473 26.43 -13.00 20.26
CA GLU A 473 27.15 -12.71 19.01
C GLU A 473 26.17 -12.16 17.96
N ASP A 474 26.67 -11.44 16.97
CA ASP A 474 25.86 -10.98 15.84
C ASP A 474 25.11 -12.16 15.20
N ASP A 475 23.84 -11.94 14.84
CA ASP A 475 22.94 -12.93 14.23
C ASP A 475 22.58 -14.14 15.13
N ASN A 476 22.91 -14.10 16.43
CA ASN A 476 22.65 -15.25 17.31
C ASN A 476 21.15 -15.53 17.49
N ALA A 477 20.31 -14.50 17.38
CA ALA A 477 18.86 -14.58 17.48
C ALA A 477 18.20 -15.28 16.29
N HIS A 478 18.96 -15.77 15.32
CA HIS A 478 18.41 -16.46 14.16
C HIS A 478 18.42 -17.98 14.29
N SER A 479 17.29 -18.62 14.01
CA SER A 479 17.20 -20.06 13.80
C SER A 479 17.51 -20.42 12.35
N ALA A 480 17.94 -21.66 12.11
CA ALA A 480 18.23 -22.12 10.76
C ALA A 480 17.90 -23.60 10.52
N TYR A 481 17.36 -23.88 9.34
CA TYR A 481 17.36 -25.20 8.70
C TYR A 481 18.45 -25.26 7.65
N GLN A 482 19.18 -26.37 7.59
CA GLN A 482 20.11 -26.65 6.50
C GLN A 482 19.88 -28.05 5.95
N ILE A 483 19.70 -28.09 4.63
CA ILE A 483 19.47 -29.28 3.83
C ILE A 483 20.78 -29.59 3.10
N ASN A 484 21.49 -30.63 3.51
CA ASN A 484 22.73 -31.08 2.86
C ASN A 484 22.42 -32.17 1.83
N VAL A 485 22.99 -32.07 0.64
CA VAL A 485 22.94 -33.12 -0.38
C VAL A 485 24.27 -33.86 -0.37
N GLU A 486 24.26 -35.09 0.13
CA GLU A 486 25.42 -35.97 0.18
C GLU A 486 25.46 -36.89 -1.04
N ALA A 487 26.58 -36.90 -1.75
CA ALA A 487 26.82 -37.86 -2.82
C ALA A 487 27.07 -39.25 -2.23
N ALA A 488 26.12 -40.17 -2.42
CA ALA A 488 26.31 -41.57 -2.01
C ALA A 488 27.35 -42.26 -2.90
N LEU A 489 28.26 -43.03 -2.29
CA LEU A 489 29.30 -43.80 -3.02
C LEU A 489 28.70 -44.92 -3.91
N ASP A 490 27.58 -45.52 -3.48
CA ASP A 490 26.80 -46.53 -4.22
C ASP A 490 25.30 -46.32 -3.93
N GLY A 491 24.62 -45.45 -4.68
CA GLY A 491 23.18 -45.17 -4.52
C GLY A 491 22.76 -43.76 -4.99
N PRO A 492 21.46 -43.42 -4.97
CA PRO A 492 21.02 -42.04 -5.18
C PRO A 492 21.55 -41.13 -4.05
N ALA A 493 21.79 -39.85 -4.37
CA ALA A 493 22.21 -38.85 -3.38
C ALA A 493 21.19 -38.78 -2.23
N VAL A 494 21.71 -38.63 -1.01
CA VAL A 494 20.90 -38.62 0.22
C VAL A 494 20.81 -37.20 0.73
N VAL A 495 19.64 -36.84 1.23
CA VAL A 495 19.40 -35.53 1.85
C VAL A 495 19.48 -35.68 3.37
N GLU A 496 20.32 -34.87 3.98
CA GLU A 496 20.38 -34.72 5.44
C GLU A 496 19.72 -33.39 5.83
N PHE A 497 18.81 -33.45 6.81
CA PHE A 497 18.14 -32.28 7.36
C PHE A 497 18.74 -31.97 8.72
N THR A 498 19.29 -30.77 8.86
CA THR A 498 19.84 -30.26 10.11
C THR A 498 19.14 -28.97 10.50
N TYR A 499 19.13 -28.70 11.80
CA TYR A 499 18.51 -27.51 12.37
C TYR A 499 19.29 -27.00 13.57
N ALA A 500 19.16 -25.71 13.84
CA ALA A 500 19.65 -25.08 15.06
C ALA A 500 18.66 -24.00 15.48
N GLN A 501 18.45 -23.88 16.79
CA GLN A 501 17.67 -22.80 17.39
C GLN A 501 18.38 -21.44 17.25
N ARG A 502 19.71 -21.47 17.18
CA ARG A 502 20.58 -20.29 17.08
C ARG A 502 21.68 -20.51 16.05
N GLN A 503 22.13 -19.45 15.40
CA GLN A 503 23.22 -19.57 14.42
C GLN A 503 24.56 -19.91 15.05
N SER A 504 24.79 -19.54 16.32
CA SER A 504 26.01 -19.91 17.06
C SER A 504 26.01 -21.37 17.54
N ASP A 505 24.84 -22.01 17.64
CA ASP A 505 24.73 -23.39 18.08
C ASP A 505 25.24 -24.35 17.00
N ALA A 506 25.84 -25.46 17.45
CA ALA A 506 26.14 -26.57 16.56
C ALA A 506 24.82 -27.13 15.99
N ARG A 507 24.70 -27.14 14.65
CA ARG A 507 23.55 -27.76 13.98
C ARG A 507 23.47 -29.24 14.32
N THR A 508 22.26 -29.70 14.60
CA THR A 508 21.98 -31.11 14.90
C THR A 508 21.04 -31.69 13.85
N THR A 509 20.95 -33.02 13.75
CA THR A 509 20.01 -33.68 12.85
C THR A 509 18.57 -33.40 13.28
N LEU A 510 17.71 -32.99 12.33
CA LEU A 510 16.28 -32.77 12.57
C LEU A 510 15.59 -34.10 12.96
N PRO A 511 15.05 -34.22 14.19
CA PRO A 511 14.39 -35.44 14.62
C PRO A 511 13.13 -35.72 13.79
N ARG A 512 12.88 -37.00 13.46
CA ARG A 512 11.67 -37.41 12.70
C ARG A 512 10.36 -37.09 13.39
N SER A 513 10.42 -36.90 14.71
CA SER A 513 9.28 -36.59 15.56
C SER A 513 9.05 -35.08 15.78
N ALA A 514 9.94 -34.21 15.27
CA ALA A 514 9.84 -32.76 15.42
C ALA A 514 8.78 -32.19 14.45
N ALA A 515 7.50 -32.44 14.76
CA ALA A 515 6.37 -32.18 13.87
C ALA A 515 6.29 -30.72 13.39
N ASP A 516 6.41 -29.76 14.31
CA ASP A 516 6.30 -28.33 13.97
C ASP A 516 7.46 -27.89 13.07
N HIS A 517 8.72 -28.25 13.39
CA HIS A 517 9.86 -27.92 12.54
C HIS A 517 9.80 -28.56 11.14
N ILE A 518 9.29 -29.79 11.03
CA ILE A 518 9.11 -30.42 9.71
C ILE A 518 8.04 -29.68 8.91
N THR A 519 6.97 -29.23 9.57
CA THR A 519 5.90 -28.44 8.94
C THR A 519 6.42 -27.08 8.47
N ARG A 520 7.15 -26.36 9.33
CA ARG A 520 7.80 -25.09 8.99
C ARG A 520 8.75 -25.22 7.82
N LEU A 521 9.61 -26.24 7.83
CA LEU A 521 10.56 -26.48 6.74
C LEU A 521 9.87 -26.73 5.40
N LEU A 522 8.78 -27.52 5.40
CA LEU A 522 7.97 -27.75 4.20
C LEU A 522 7.32 -26.46 3.69
N ARG A 523 6.81 -25.62 4.61
CA ARG A 523 6.19 -24.32 4.29
C ARG A 523 7.21 -23.36 3.70
N PHE A 524 8.33 -23.14 4.38
CA PHE A 524 9.41 -22.27 3.90
C PHE A 524 9.92 -22.70 2.53
N TYR A 525 10.25 -23.99 2.35
CA TYR A 525 10.75 -24.47 1.06
C TYR A 525 9.71 -24.27 -0.06
N GLY A 526 8.45 -24.61 0.18
CA GLY A 526 7.38 -24.47 -0.81
C GLY A 526 7.17 -23.02 -1.25
N ALA A 527 7.05 -22.10 -0.28
CA ALA A 527 6.81 -20.69 -0.55
C ALA A 527 8.01 -20.02 -1.23
N VAL A 528 9.22 -20.25 -0.72
CA VAL A 528 10.47 -19.73 -1.31
C VAL A 528 10.68 -20.26 -2.73
N GLN A 529 10.51 -21.57 -2.94
CA GLN A 529 10.72 -22.17 -4.27
C GLN A 529 9.75 -21.59 -5.30
N LEU A 530 8.46 -21.51 -4.96
CA LEU A 530 7.43 -20.97 -5.86
C LEU A 530 7.77 -19.54 -6.27
N ARG A 531 8.07 -18.68 -5.29
CA ARG A 531 8.30 -17.25 -5.55
C ARG A 531 9.58 -17.00 -6.33
N VAL A 532 10.66 -17.73 -6.06
CA VAL A 532 11.93 -17.59 -6.77
C VAL A 532 11.83 -18.11 -8.22
N ARG A 533 11.07 -19.20 -8.44
CA ARG A 533 10.82 -19.71 -9.81
C ARG A 533 9.96 -18.75 -10.63
N ASP A 534 8.87 -18.24 -10.06
CA ASP A 534 7.99 -17.26 -10.73
C ASP A 534 8.80 -16.00 -11.15
N GLN A 535 9.64 -15.47 -10.26
CA GLN A 535 10.52 -14.34 -10.60
C GLN A 535 11.51 -14.68 -11.71
N HIS A 536 12.08 -15.88 -11.71
CA HIS A 536 12.98 -16.32 -12.77
C HIS A 536 12.25 -16.43 -14.11
N GLU A 537 11.04 -17.00 -14.13
CA GLU A 537 10.22 -17.14 -15.34
C GLU A 537 9.80 -15.77 -15.90
N GLN A 538 9.37 -14.85 -15.04
CA GLN A 538 9.06 -13.47 -15.43
C GLN A 538 10.26 -12.76 -16.03
N GLU A 539 11.44 -12.91 -15.44
CA GLU A 539 12.68 -12.33 -15.98
C GLU A 539 13.05 -12.94 -17.34
N GLN A 540 12.94 -14.26 -17.48
CA GLN A 540 13.18 -14.91 -18.77
C GLN A 540 12.17 -14.46 -19.84
N ALA A 541 10.89 -14.31 -19.48
CA ALA A 541 9.87 -13.79 -20.36
C ALA A 541 10.19 -12.35 -20.78
N ARG A 542 10.61 -11.49 -19.84
CA ARG A 542 11.03 -10.11 -20.10
C ARG A 542 12.23 -10.05 -21.05
N LEU A 543 13.26 -10.87 -20.83
CA LEU A 543 14.44 -10.95 -21.70
C LEU A 543 14.12 -11.52 -23.08
N ALA A 544 13.23 -12.52 -23.16
CA ALA A 544 12.77 -13.07 -24.44
C ALA A 544 11.99 -12.02 -25.24
N GLU A 545 11.12 -11.27 -24.56
CA GLU A 545 10.34 -10.20 -25.16
C GLU A 545 11.24 -9.06 -25.66
N ALA A 546 12.23 -8.65 -24.87
CA ALA A 546 13.23 -7.66 -25.28
C ALA A 546 13.96 -8.09 -26.57
N ARG A 547 14.43 -9.36 -26.64
CA ARG A 547 15.06 -9.92 -27.85
C ARG A 547 14.12 -9.98 -29.04
N ARG A 548 12.84 -10.30 -28.82
CA ARG A 548 11.81 -10.32 -29.87
C ARG A 548 11.61 -8.91 -30.44
N ILE A 549 11.50 -7.90 -29.57
CA ILE A 549 11.35 -6.50 -29.97
C ILE A 549 12.57 -6.04 -30.77
N GLU A 550 13.78 -6.32 -30.29
CA GLU A 550 15.04 -5.95 -30.96
C GLU A 550 15.13 -6.56 -32.37
N ALA A 551 14.70 -7.81 -32.54
CA ALA A 551 14.68 -8.46 -33.85
C ALA A 551 13.59 -7.91 -34.81
N ALA A 552 12.44 -7.51 -34.26
CA ALA A 552 11.30 -7.05 -35.06
C ALA A 552 11.44 -5.58 -35.52
N VAL A 553 12.11 -4.74 -34.75
CA VAL A 553 12.13 -3.29 -34.97
C VAL A 553 13.35 -2.86 -35.79
N HIS A 554 13.16 -2.70 -37.09
CA HIS A 554 14.15 -2.12 -38.01
C HIS A 554 13.46 -1.43 -39.20
N LEU A 555 14.19 -0.56 -39.90
CA LEU A 555 13.73 0.09 -41.13
C LEU A 555 14.29 -0.64 -42.35
N LEU A 556 13.46 -0.86 -43.38
CA LEU A 556 13.87 -1.41 -44.67
C LEU A 556 14.62 -0.37 -45.51
N THR A 557 14.23 0.91 -45.39
CA THR A 557 14.86 2.05 -46.04
C THR A 557 15.04 3.17 -45.02
N THR A 558 16.23 3.78 -45.00
CA THR A 558 16.55 4.91 -44.10
C THR A 558 16.58 6.24 -44.88
N PRO A 559 16.34 7.38 -44.21
CA PRO A 559 16.36 8.70 -44.86
C PRO A 559 17.69 9.05 -45.56
N PRO A 560 17.66 9.93 -46.59
CA PRO A 560 16.50 10.67 -47.09
C PRO A 560 15.56 9.79 -47.93
N LEU A 561 14.25 9.90 -47.68
CA LEU A 561 13.23 9.11 -48.36
C LEU A 561 12.73 9.84 -49.61
N ALA A 562 12.38 9.10 -50.67
CA ALA A 562 11.73 9.69 -51.83
C ALA A 562 10.28 10.07 -51.47
N PRO A 563 9.76 11.24 -51.93
CA PRO A 563 8.40 11.68 -51.58
C PRO A 563 7.28 10.70 -51.94
N ASP A 564 7.47 9.89 -52.99
CA ASP A 564 6.53 8.89 -53.50
C ASP A 564 6.81 7.46 -53.00
N LEU A 565 7.78 7.28 -52.11
CA LEU A 565 8.09 5.97 -51.54
C LEU A 565 6.92 5.48 -50.66
N PRO A 566 6.36 4.27 -50.88
CA PRO A 566 5.30 3.73 -50.03
C PRO A 566 5.83 3.28 -48.66
N ASP A 567 5.00 3.35 -47.62
CA ASP A 567 5.40 2.96 -46.25
C ASP A 567 5.88 1.50 -46.16
N ALA A 568 5.32 0.60 -46.98
CA ALA A 568 5.74 -0.81 -47.05
C ALA A 568 7.18 -1.01 -47.60
N ALA A 569 7.81 0.04 -48.14
CA ALA A 569 9.22 0.03 -48.50
C ALA A 569 10.12 0.64 -47.39
N VAL A 570 9.51 1.23 -46.35
CA VAL A 570 10.19 1.82 -45.19
C VAL A 570 10.09 0.89 -43.98
N PHE A 571 8.90 0.35 -43.70
CA PHE A 571 8.65 -0.55 -42.58
C PHE A 571 8.47 -2.00 -43.07
N PRO A 572 9.04 -2.99 -42.36
CA PRO A 572 8.84 -4.40 -42.66
C PRO A 572 7.37 -4.82 -42.52
N VAL A 573 7.00 -5.93 -43.15
CA VAL A 573 5.60 -6.39 -43.24
C VAL A 573 4.98 -6.65 -41.86
N GLU A 574 5.79 -7.07 -40.90
CA GLU A 574 5.40 -7.29 -39.51
C GLU A 574 4.97 -5.98 -38.85
N LEU A 575 5.76 -4.90 -39.01
CA LEU A 575 5.43 -3.58 -38.49
C LEU A 575 4.25 -2.95 -39.24
N MET A 576 4.11 -3.19 -40.54
CA MET A 576 2.94 -2.76 -41.30
C MET A 576 1.65 -3.42 -40.78
N THR A 577 1.68 -4.73 -40.57
CA THR A 577 0.54 -5.49 -40.01
C THR A 577 0.20 -5.00 -38.60
N GLN A 578 1.23 -4.76 -37.78
CA GLN A 578 1.06 -4.21 -36.44
C GLN A 578 0.50 -2.78 -36.47
N SER A 579 0.85 -1.96 -37.45
CA SER A 579 0.28 -0.61 -37.61
C SER A 579 -1.20 -0.65 -37.95
N ASP A 580 -1.62 -1.56 -38.83
CA ASP A 580 -3.03 -1.70 -39.21
C ASP A 580 -3.87 -2.12 -37.99
N GLN A 581 -3.34 -3.05 -37.17
CA GLN A 581 -3.96 -3.46 -35.92
C GLN A 581 -4.00 -2.32 -34.89
N TRP A 582 -2.87 -1.62 -34.70
CA TRP A 582 -2.77 -0.47 -33.79
C TRP A 582 -3.79 0.62 -34.10
N GLN A 583 -3.99 0.92 -35.39
CA GLN A 583 -4.99 1.88 -35.84
C GLN A 583 -6.42 1.39 -35.57
N ALA A 584 -6.75 0.14 -35.95
CA ALA A 584 -8.09 -0.41 -35.74
C ALA A 584 -8.47 -0.48 -34.25
N ASP A 585 -7.53 -0.90 -33.41
CA ASP A 585 -7.65 -0.97 -31.97
C ASP A 585 -7.85 0.42 -31.35
N GLY A 586 -7.01 1.39 -31.75
CA GLY A 586 -7.12 2.77 -31.28
C GLY A 586 -8.47 3.41 -31.62
N GLN A 587 -8.94 3.25 -32.86
CA GLN A 587 -10.26 3.78 -33.27
C GLN A 587 -11.40 3.15 -32.47
N SER A 588 -11.36 1.83 -32.27
CA SER A 588 -12.40 1.10 -31.54
C SER A 588 -12.42 1.50 -30.07
N TYR A 589 -11.23 1.60 -29.45
CA TYR A 589 -11.08 2.03 -28.08
C TYR A 589 -11.59 3.46 -27.86
N VAL A 590 -11.12 4.41 -28.67
CA VAL A 590 -11.55 5.82 -28.60
C VAL A 590 -13.06 5.96 -28.82
N ALA A 591 -13.64 5.20 -29.75
CA ALA A 591 -15.08 5.20 -29.97
C ALA A 591 -15.86 4.68 -28.74
N ALA A 592 -15.36 3.64 -28.06
CA ALA A 592 -15.95 3.10 -26.85
C ALA A 592 -15.91 4.11 -25.69
N ILE A 593 -14.74 4.73 -25.45
CA ILE A 593 -14.60 5.76 -24.41
C ILE A 593 -15.51 6.95 -24.68
N ARG A 594 -15.56 7.45 -25.92
CA ARG A 594 -16.48 8.53 -26.33
C ARG A 594 -17.95 8.17 -26.11
N ALA A 595 -18.35 6.94 -26.44
CA ALA A 595 -19.73 6.50 -26.26
C ALA A 595 -20.12 6.43 -24.78
N HIS A 596 -19.20 5.95 -23.92
CA HIS A 596 -19.39 5.94 -22.48
C HIS A 596 -19.51 7.36 -21.91
N GLN A 597 -18.59 8.25 -22.27
CA GLN A 597 -18.61 9.66 -21.89
C GLN A 597 -19.90 10.38 -22.30
N LEU A 598 -20.38 10.16 -23.53
CA LEU A 598 -21.66 10.73 -23.99
C LEU A 598 -22.86 10.19 -23.22
N ALA A 599 -22.79 8.95 -22.74
CA ALA A 599 -23.84 8.36 -21.91
C ALA A 599 -23.89 9.01 -20.52
N LEU A 600 -22.73 9.26 -19.91
CA LEU A 600 -22.61 9.99 -18.64
C LEU A 600 -23.14 11.43 -18.78
N ASP A 601 -22.68 12.18 -19.78
CA ASP A 601 -23.19 13.54 -20.03
C ASP A 601 -24.72 13.56 -20.21
N SER A 602 -25.29 12.52 -20.84
CA SER A 602 -26.74 12.41 -21.05
C SER A 602 -27.51 12.06 -19.78
N ALA A 603 -26.88 11.33 -18.84
CA ALA A 603 -27.46 10.99 -17.54
C ALA A 603 -27.44 12.20 -16.60
N GLU A 604 -26.33 12.93 -16.53
CA GLU A 604 -26.21 14.17 -15.74
C GLU A 604 -27.23 15.23 -16.18
N VAL A 605 -27.46 15.37 -17.49
CA VAL A 605 -28.50 16.29 -18.03
C VAL A 605 -29.92 15.86 -17.63
N GLN A 606 -30.16 14.58 -17.35
CA GLN A 606 -31.45 14.08 -16.86
C GLN A 606 -31.61 14.24 -15.35
N GLU A 607 -30.54 14.15 -14.58
CA GLU A 607 -30.52 14.35 -13.12
C GLU A 607 -30.53 15.83 -12.71
N GLY A 608 -30.01 16.74 -13.53
CA GLY A 608 -30.05 18.21 -13.33
C GLY A 608 -31.45 18.86 -13.31
N ASN A 609 -32.52 18.06 -13.16
CA ASN A 609 -33.90 18.50 -12.94
C ASN A 609 -34.45 18.09 -11.56
N GLY A 610 -33.60 17.60 -10.65
CA GLY A 610 -33.93 17.31 -9.25
C GLY A 610 -32.72 17.50 -8.35
N ASP A 611 -32.84 18.41 -7.38
CA ASP A 611 -31.81 18.67 -6.36
C ASP A 611 -31.59 17.44 -5.48
N THR A 612 -30.44 16.77 -5.63
CA THR A 612 -29.81 15.95 -4.57
C THR A 612 -28.32 15.80 -4.89
N GLU A 613 -27.48 16.40 -4.05
CA GLU A 613 -26.05 16.16 -3.98
C GLU A 613 -25.82 14.90 -3.12
N GLU A 614 -25.43 13.78 -3.75
CA GLU A 614 -24.82 12.64 -3.06
C GLU A 614 -23.38 12.51 -3.60
N GLU A 615 -22.41 12.51 -2.67
CA GLU A 615 -21.01 12.23 -2.95
C GLU A 615 -20.87 10.76 -3.40
N GLN A 616 -20.64 10.56 -4.69
CA GLN A 616 -20.26 9.27 -5.27
C GLN A 616 -18.76 9.05 -5.01
N GLU A 617 -18.44 8.11 -4.12
CA GLU A 617 -17.10 7.53 -4.10
C GLU A 617 -16.92 6.62 -5.31
N GLU A 618 -16.03 7.03 -6.20
CA GLU A 618 -15.72 6.43 -7.49
C GLU A 618 -15.14 5.01 -7.32
N ASN A 619 -15.95 4.01 -7.66
CA ASN A 619 -15.48 2.69 -8.11
C ASN A 619 -15.73 2.53 -9.62
N GLU A 620 -15.59 3.63 -10.38
CA GLU A 620 -15.95 3.71 -11.80
C GLU A 620 -14.90 3.10 -12.75
N ASP A 621 -13.67 2.85 -12.28
CA ASP A 621 -12.60 2.30 -13.11
C ASP A 621 -12.78 0.79 -13.44
N SER A 622 -13.75 0.12 -12.80
CA SER A 622 -13.97 -1.33 -12.98
C SER A 622 -14.72 -1.71 -14.28
N ASP A 623 -15.38 -0.76 -14.94
CA ASP A 623 -16.23 -1.01 -16.13
C ASP A 623 -15.63 -0.53 -17.47
N LEU A 624 -14.54 0.25 -17.47
CA LEU A 624 -13.91 0.71 -18.72
C LEU A 624 -12.96 -0.34 -19.31
N PRO A 625 -13.02 -0.62 -20.63
CA PRO A 625 -12.12 -1.59 -21.25
C PRO A 625 -10.68 -1.08 -21.20
N SER A 626 -9.71 -1.96 -20.93
CA SER A 626 -8.30 -1.61 -21.05
C SER A 626 -7.92 -1.37 -22.52
N ASP A 627 -7.11 -0.34 -22.80
CA ASP A 627 -6.60 -0.07 -24.16
C ASP A 627 -5.85 -1.29 -24.71
N PRO A 628 -6.33 -1.94 -25.79
CA PRO A 628 -5.71 -3.13 -26.36
C PRO A 628 -4.30 -2.87 -26.93
N ARG A 629 -3.97 -1.61 -27.24
CA ARG A 629 -2.64 -1.22 -27.75
C ARG A 629 -1.51 -1.46 -26.73
N LYS A 630 -1.84 -1.64 -25.44
CA LYS A 630 -0.87 -2.02 -24.38
C LYS A 630 -0.01 -3.23 -24.75
N ALA A 631 -0.59 -4.23 -25.43
CA ALA A 631 0.14 -5.44 -25.82
C ALA A 631 1.30 -5.16 -26.81
N ALA A 632 1.19 -4.09 -27.60
CA ALA A 632 2.16 -3.71 -28.62
C ALA A 632 3.04 -2.52 -28.21
N ALA A 633 2.71 -1.83 -27.11
CA ALA A 633 3.28 -0.54 -26.72
C ALA A 633 4.82 -0.54 -26.64
N ALA A 634 5.43 -1.57 -26.04
CA ALA A 634 6.89 -1.69 -25.94
C ALA A 634 7.58 -1.79 -27.31
N THR A 635 6.95 -2.47 -28.28
CA THR A 635 7.49 -2.58 -29.64
C THR A 635 7.41 -1.24 -30.37
N VAL A 636 6.28 -0.54 -30.24
CA VAL A 636 6.06 0.76 -30.88
C VAL A 636 6.96 1.83 -30.27
N LEU A 637 7.18 1.81 -28.96
CA LEU A 637 8.16 2.69 -28.30
C LEU A 637 9.58 2.45 -28.81
N GLN A 638 9.99 1.17 -28.95
CA GLN A 638 11.29 0.88 -29.55
C GLN A 638 11.39 1.36 -31.01
N LEU A 639 10.30 1.28 -31.78
CA LEU A 639 10.26 1.84 -33.14
C LEU A 639 10.38 3.36 -33.12
N ALA A 640 9.71 4.04 -32.19
CA ALA A 640 9.84 5.48 -32.01
C ALA A 640 11.30 5.87 -31.74
N ARG A 641 12.01 5.12 -30.89
CA ARG A 641 13.44 5.34 -30.62
C ARG A 641 14.27 5.23 -31.91
N VAL A 642 14.08 4.15 -32.69
CA VAL A 642 14.79 3.94 -33.97
C VAL A 642 14.50 5.07 -34.96
N VAL A 643 13.23 5.47 -35.12
CA VAL A 643 12.82 6.59 -35.99
C VAL A 643 13.50 7.90 -35.57
N ASN A 644 13.51 8.21 -34.27
CA ASN A 644 14.09 9.44 -33.75
C ASN A 644 15.62 9.52 -33.96
N THR A 645 16.34 8.39 -33.99
CA THR A 645 17.79 8.40 -34.27
C THR A 645 18.17 8.98 -35.64
N HIS A 646 17.24 8.96 -36.61
CA HIS A 646 17.48 9.48 -37.96
C HIS A 646 17.29 10.99 -38.09
N ALA A 647 16.61 11.64 -37.13
CA ALA A 647 16.30 13.06 -37.16
C ALA A 647 15.75 13.54 -38.53
N ASP A 648 14.75 12.82 -39.06
CA ASP A 648 14.09 13.10 -40.34
C ASP A 648 12.57 13.33 -40.15
N GLU A 649 12.06 14.45 -40.69
CA GLU A 649 10.67 14.91 -40.50
C GLU A 649 9.69 13.96 -41.19
N ASP A 650 9.99 13.56 -42.43
CA ASP A 650 9.11 12.72 -43.23
C ASP A 650 8.96 11.32 -42.61
N LEU A 651 10.06 10.75 -42.08
CA LEU A 651 10.02 9.47 -41.38
C LEU A 651 9.22 9.55 -40.06
N ALA A 652 9.40 10.62 -39.28
CA ALA A 652 8.65 10.84 -38.05
C ALA A 652 7.15 10.96 -38.33
N ASP A 653 6.77 11.73 -39.35
CA ASP A 653 5.37 11.91 -39.71
C ASP A 653 4.73 10.61 -40.24
N ARG A 654 5.47 9.79 -41.00
CA ARG A 654 5.02 8.45 -41.42
C ARG A 654 4.80 7.52 -40.22
N PHE A 655 5.73 7.53 -39.26
CA PHE A 655 5.60 6.76 -38.03
C PHE A 655 4.35 7.17 -37.25
N ARG A 656 4.15 8.48 -37.01
CA ARG A 656 2.97 9.01 -36.32
C ARG A 656 1.65 8.60 -36.96
N GLN A 657 1.57 8.72 -38.29
CA GLN A 657 0.38 8.36 -39.04
C GLN A 657 0.02 6.88 -38.87
N ARG A 658 1.05 6.02 -38.83
CA ARG A 658 0.90 4.56 -38.66
C ARG A 658 0.61 4.16 -37.22
N PHE A 659 1.20 4.87 -36.26
CA PHE A 659 1.12 4.58 -34.85
C PHE A 659 0.69 5.83 -34.09
N ALA A 660 -0.58 6.23 -34.17
CA ALA A 660 -1.09 7.37 -33.40
C ALA A 660 -0.82 7.15 -31.90
N PHE A 661 -0.41 8.19 -31.17
CA PHE A 661 -0.06 8.06 -29.76
C PHE A 661 -1.25 7.55 -28.92
N ALA A 662 -0.95 6.75 -27.90
CA ALA A 662 -1.93 6.06 -27.07
C ALA A 662 -1.65 6.35 -25.58
N PRO A 663 -2.17 7.43 -24.99
CA PRO A 663 -1.82 7.82 -23.62
C PRO A 663 -2.11 6.71 -22.61
N ASP A 664 -3.25 6.04 -22.71
CA ASP A 664 -3.65 4.99 -21.76
C ASP A 664 -2.84 3.70 -21.92
N ALA A 665 -2.23 3.49 -23.09
CA ALA A 665 -1.28 2.40 -23.30
C ALA A 665 0.08 2.66 -22.64
N PHE A 666 0.44 3.93 -22.46
CA PHE A 666 1.71 4.36 -21.87
C PHE A 666 1.58 4.93 -20.45
N VAL A 667 0.37 4.96 -19.86
CA VAL A 667 0.09 5.63 -18.58
C VAL A 667 1.02 5.22 -17.44
N ARG A 668 1.29 3.93 -17.25
CA ARG A 668 2.21 3.43 -16.21
C ARG A 668 3.64 3.91 -16.45
N HIS A 669 4.11 3.78 -17.69
CA HIS A 669 5.45 4.20 -18.05
C HIS A 669 5.63 5.73 -17.91
N ALA A 670 4.61 6.51 -18.26
CA ALA A 670 4.62 7.95 -18.09
C ALA A 670 4.53 8.38 -16.62
N ALA A 671 3.87 7.61 -15.75
CA ALA A 671 3.90 7.84 -14.31
C ALA A 671 5.31 7.59 -13.73
N ASP A 672 6.00 6.55 -14.20
CA ASP A 672 7.33 6.18 -13.71
C ASP A 672 8.45 7.08 -14.27
N ALA A 673 8.38 7.45 -15.55
CA ALA A 673 9.46 8.12 -16.27
C ALA A 673 9.15 9.57 -16.68
N GLY A 674 7.90 10.03 -16.55
CA GLY A 674 7.45 11.37 -16.92
C GLY A 674 8.27 12.49 -16.30
N ARG A 675 8.78 13.42 -17.13
CA ARG A 675 9.34 14.68 -16.63
C ARG A 675 8.29 15.78 -16.72
N PHE A 676 8.01 16.47 -15.63
CA PHE A 676 7.13 17.64 -15.65
C PHE A 676 7.51 18.63 -16.77
N ILE A 677 6.52 19.15 -17.49
CA ILE A 677 6.71 20.22 -18.47
C ILE A 677 5.94 21.46 -18.02
N GLY A 678 6.67 22.50 -17.62
CA GLY A 678 6.16 23.78 -17.14
C GLY A 678 6.01 24.83 -18.24
N PRO A 679 5.81 26.12 -17.89
CA PRO A 679 5.15 27.09 -18.76
C PRO A 679 5.61 27.04 -20.22
N VAL A 680 4.63 27.02 -21.11
CA VAL A 680 4.83 26.85 -22.55
C VAL A 680 4.48 28.14 -23.27
N PHE A 681 5.33 28.56 -24.21
CA PHE A 681 5.12 29.76 -25.00
C PHE A 681 5.37 29.49 -26.50
N ALA A 682 4.32 29.57 -27.30
CA ALA A 682 4.42 29.54 -28.75
C ALA A 682 4.79 30.94 -29.29
N LEU A 683 5.82 30.98 -30.14
CA LEU A 683 6.32 32.20 -30.79
C LEU A 683 5.82 32.28 -32.24
N ASP A 684 5.72 33.51 -32.76
CA ASP A 684 5.25 33.79 -34.13
C ASP A 684 6.20 33.23 -35.23
N ASP A 685 7.45 32.91 -34.88
CA ASP A 685 8.43 32.30 -35.78
C ASP A 685 8.35 30.75 -35.82
N GLY A 686 7.35 30.17 -35.15
CA GLY A 686 7.08 28.73 -35.10
C GLY A 686 7.90 27.98 -34.05
N ARG A 687 8.71 28.66 -33.22
CA ARG A 687 9.34 28.06 -32.05
C ARG A 687 8.35 27.90 -30.90
N VAL A 688 8.56 26.86 -30.10
CA VAL A 688 7.88 26.70 -28.81
C VAL A 688 8.93 26.64 -27.71
N LEU A 689 8.75 27.48 -26.70
CA LEU A 689 9.59 27.50 -25.51
C LEU A 689 8.88 26.72 -24.41
N ALA A 690 9.58 25.83 -23.73
CA ALA A 690 9.03 25.05 -22.64
C ALA A 690 10.07 24.87 -21.54
N ARG A 691 9.62 24.79 -20.29
CA ARG A 691 10.46 24.36 -19.16
C ARG A 691 10.31 22.85 -18.97
N ILE A 692 11.42 22.13 -18.95
CA ILE A 692 11.46 20.70 -18.61
C ILE A 692 11.97 20.58 -17.18
N GLY A 693 11.29 19.81 -16.34
CA GLY A 693 11.56 19.68 -14.90
C GLY A 693 10.69 20.60 -14.05
N ALA A 694 10.32 20.12 -12.86
CA ALA A 694 9.51 20.85 -11.90
C ALA A 694 10.27 22.10 -11.38
N PRO A 695 9.58 23.16 -10.92
CA PRO A 695 10.24 24.38 -10.46
C PRO A 695 11.32 24.17 -9.38
N TYR A 696 11.09 23.20 -8.49
CA TYR A 696 11.98 22.84 -7.39
C TYR A 696 13.07 21.81 -7.76
N ASP A 697 13.10 21.34 -9.01
CA ASP A 697 14.11 20.38 -9.48
C ASP A 697 15.33 21.14 -10.01
N ASP A 698 16.51 20.89 -9.43
CA ASP A 698 17.78 21.48 -9.85
C ASP A 698 18.15 21.16 -11.31
N THR A 699 17.58 20.10 -11.87
CA THR A 699 17.76 19.72 -13.28
C THR A 699 16.80 20.43 -14.24
N ALA A 700 15.91 21.29 -13.71
CA ALA A 700 14.97 22.04 -14.52
C ALA A 700 15.67 23.02 -15.45
N HIS A 701 15.24 23.04 -16.72
CA HIS A 701 15.86 23.85 -17.75
C HIS A 701 14.86 24.23 -18.85
N TRP A 702 15.17 25.32 -19.54
CA TRP A 702 14.39 25.78 -20.68
C TRP A 702 14.90 25.19 -21.99
N VAL A 703 13.97 24.85 -22.88
CA VAL A 703 14.27 24.40 -24.24
C VAL A 703 13.47 25.22 -25.26
N ALA A 704 14.08 25.48 -26.42
CA ALA A 704 13.39 25.94 -27.61
C ALA A 704 13.23 24.78 -28.59
N LEU A 705 11.99 24.51 -28.99
CA LEU A 705 11.62 23.46 -29.93
C LEU A 705 11.27 24.07 -31.29
N GLN A 706 11.86 23.54 -32.36
CA GLN A 706 11.56 23.93 -33.74
C GLN A 706 11.77 22.77 -34.70
N GLY A 707 10.70 22.30 -35.35
CA GLY A 707 10.75 21.08 -36.16
C GLY A 707 11.20 19.88 -35.32
N LEU A 708 12.33 19.27 -35.66
CA LEU A 708 13.00 18.19 -34.90
C LEU A 708 14.07 18.66 -33.92
N ARG A 709 14.34 19.96 -33.84
CA ARG A 709 15.40 20.48 -32.99
C ARG A 709 14.85 20.79 -31.61
N HIS A 710 15.54 20.30 -30.58
CA HIS A 710 15.44 20.81 -29.23
C HIS A 710 16.75 21.52 -28.87
N ILE A 711 16.66 22.79 -28.46
CA ILE A 711 17.81 23.63 -28.18
C ILE A 711 17.74 24.07 -26.71
N PRO A 712 18.64 23.59 -25.84
CA PRO A 712 18.71 24.05 -24.47
C PRO A 712 19.00 25.56 -24.39
N LEU A 713 18.34 26.24 -23.44
CA LEU A 713 18.50 27.67 -23.16
C LEU A 713 19.08 27.85 -21.74
N PRO A 714 20.37 27.51 -21.50
CA PRO A 714 20.94 27.43 -20.15
C PRO A 714 21.06 28.78 -19.43
N ALA A 715 20.99 29.90 -20.16
CA ALA A 715 20.99 31.24 -19.57
C ALA A 715 19.62 31.64 -19.00
N LEU A 716 18.56 30.95 -19.38
CA LEU A 716 17.19 31.27 -18.99
C LEU A 716 16.83 30.48 -17.73
N ARG A 717 16.45 31.18 -16.66
CA ARG A 717 15.99 30.62 -15.38
C ARG A 717 14.51 30.83 -15.13
N GLY A 718 13.91 31.82 -15.78
CA GLY A 718 12.46 32.06 -15.77
C GLY A 718 12.02 32.79 -17.03
N LEU A 719 10.79 32.55 -17.47
CA LEU A 719 10.20 33.17 -18.65
C LEU A 719 8.72 33.45 -18.42
N GLY A 720 8.26 34.61 -18.90
CA GLY A 720 6.88 35.06 -18.83
C GLY A 720 6.48 35.86 -20.05
N ARG A 721 5.18 35.97 -20.31
CA ARG A 721 4.63 36.75 -21.43
C ARG A 721 3.41 37.56 -20.99
N SER A 722 3.31 38.80 -21.48
CA SER A 722 2.20 39.70 -21.13
C SER A 722 0.89 39.25 -21.78
N PRO A 723 -0.27 39.69 -21.25
CA PRO A 723 -1.58 39.34 -21.80
C PRO A 723 -1.74 39.67 -23.29
N ASN A 724 -1.18 40.79 -23.76
CA ASN A 724 -1.22 41.15 -25.19
C ASN A 724 -0.19 40.40 -26.07
N ARG A 725 0.56 39.46 -25.48
CA ARG A 725 1.62 38.64 -26.12
C ARG A 725 2.84 39.39 -26.65
N ARG A 726 2.98 40.70 -26.38
CA ARG A 726 4.07 41.52 -26.91
C ARG A 726 5.29 41.58 -26.00
N CYS A 727 5.08 41.70 -24.69
CA CYS A 727 6.17 41.85 -23.72
C CYS A 727 6.57 40.49 -23.15
N PHE A 728 7.87 40.21 -23.10
CA PHE A 728 8.42 39.00 -22.48
C PHE A 728 9.28 39.36 -21.29
N ALA A 729 9.10 38.67 -20.17
CA ALA A 729 9.99 38.75 -19.01
C ALA A 729 10.94 37.56 -19.02
N GLN A 730 12.24 37.81 -18.89
CA GLN A 730 13.28 36.80 -18.84
C GLN A 730 14.07 36.95 -17.54
N SER A 731 14.39 35.85 -16.87
CA SER A 731 15.28 35.82 -15.71
C SER A 731 16.56 35.06 -16.04
N ASP A 732 17.71 35.64 -15.70
CA ASP A 732 19.02 34.97 -15.76
C ASP A 732 19.43 34.33 -14.42
N GLY A 733 18.54 34.39 -13.42
CA GLY A 733 18.80 33.97 -12.03
C GLY A 733 19.50 35.04 -11.18
N GLN A 734 19.74 36.24 -11.71
CA GLN A 734 20.24 37.39 -10.97
C GLN A 734 19.30 38.59 -11.08
N HIS A 735 18.73 38.82 -12.26
CA HIS A 735 17.77 39.90 -12.53
C HIS A 735 16.65 39.39 -13.43
N VAL A 736 15.53 40.08 -13.40
CA VAL A 736 14.50 39.97 -14.45
C VAL A 736 14.65 41.14 -15.41
N THR A 737 14.54 40.87 -16.71
CA THR A 737 14.47 41.89 -17.76
C THR A 737 13.22 41.70 -18.61
N THR A 738 12.61 42.81 -19.03
CA THR A 738 11.47 42.80 -19.96
C THR A 738 11.92 43.19 -21.37
N HIS A 739 11.28 42.64 -22.39
CA HIS A 739 11.65 42.78 -23.80
C HIS A 739 10.42 42.94 -24.70
N ASP A 740 10.51 43.72 -25.78
CA ASP A 740 9.49 43.75 -26.86
C ASP A 740 9.73 42.58 -27.83
N GLY A 741 9.01 41.49 -27.61
CA GLY A 741 9.25 40.19 -28.24
C GLY A 741 10.31 39.36 -27.51
N PHE A 742 10.31 38.05 -27.77
CA PHE A 742 11.32 37.13 -27.24
C PHE A 742 12.71 37.47 -27.84
N ASP A 743 13.69 37.73 -26.98
CA ASP A 743 15.03 38.25 -27.33
C ASP A 743 15.03 39.62 -28.03
N GLY A 744 13.94 40.39 -27.87
CA GLY A 744 13.85 41.75 -28.36
C GLY A 744 14.69 42.76 -27.55
N PRO A 745 14.62 44.06 -27.90
CA PRO A 745 15.26 45.12 -27.12
C PRO A 745 14.75 45.13 -25.66
N VAL A 746 15.68 45.30 -24.71
CA VAL A 746 15.35 45.44 -23.28
C VAL A 746 14.52 46.71 -23.06
N ILE A 747 13.40 46.56 -22.37
CA ILE A 747 12.50 47.63 -21.93
C ILE A 747 12.90 48.12 -20.54
N ALA A 748 12.99 47.20 -19.57
CA ALA A 748 13.34 47.51 -18.18
C ALA A 748 14.06 46.33 -17.50
N ARG A 749 14.63 46.62 -16.33
CA ARG A 749 15.33 45.67 -15.46
C ARG A 749 14.75 45.73 -14.05
N PHE A 750 14.72 44.58 -13.37
CA PHE A 750 14.11 44.39 -12.06
C PHE A 750 15.04 43.54 -11.17
N ALA A 751 15.04 43.85 -9.87
CA ALA A 751 15.68 43.03 -8.86
C ALA A 751 14.83 41.77 -8.56
N LEU A 752 15.51 40.67 -8.22
CA LEU A 752 14.84 39.47 -7.72
C LEU A 752 14.44 39.62 -6.25
N PRO A 753 13.30 39.02 -5.86
CA PRO A 753 12.99 38.86 -4.44
C PRO A 753 14.04 38.03 -3.72
N GLN A 754 14.09 38.19 -2.41
CA GLN A 754 14.96 37.46 -1.48
C GLN A 754 14.15 36.49 -0.61
N GLY A 755 12.82 36.63 -0.61
CA GLY A 755 11.90 35.73 0.09
C GLY A 755 11.50 36.22 1.48
N ASN A 756 12.09 37.33 1.94
CA ASN A 756 11.86 37.89 3.27
C ASN A 756 11.33 39.35 3.25
N GLU A 757 10.92 39.84 2.09
CA GLU A 757 10.36 41.19 1.94
C GLU A 757 9.08 41.36 2.73
N ALA A 758 8.93 42.51 3.39
CA ALA A 758 7.70 42.94 4.07
C ALA A 758 7.14 41.96 5.13
N LEU A 759 7.99 41.08 5.67
CA LEU A 759 7.60 40.19 6.75
C LEU A 759 7.57 40.91 8.11
N PRO A 760 6.62 40.56 9.00
CA PRO A 760 6.61 41.08 10.36
C PRO A 760 7.84 40.64 11.17
N ALA A 761 8.19 41.41 12.20
CA ALA A 761 9.39 41.17 13.00
C ALA A 761 9.39 39.81 13.74
N GLN A 762 8.21 39.23 13.97
CA GLN A 762 8.06 37.91 14.60
C GLN A 762 8.36 36.73 13.64
N VAL A 763 8.35 36.96 12.32
CA VAL A 763 8.66 35.93 11.32
C VAL A 763 10.17 35.95 11.06
N VAL A 764 10.89 35.03 11.69
CA VAL A 764 12.36 34.98 11.64
C VAL A 764 12.80 34.05 10.51
N VAL A 765 12.83 34.57 9.28
CA VAL A 765 13.33 33.86 8.09
C VAL A 765 14.62 34.47 7.57
N SER A 766 15.43 33.64 6.93
CA SER A 766 16.60 34.06 6.16
C SER A 766 16.23 34.33 4.70
N PRO A 767 16.91 35.27 4.02
CA PRO A 767 16.87 35.31 2.56
C PRO A 767 17.57 34.09 1.96
N GLY A 768 17.14 33.61 0.79
CA GLY A 768 17.78 32.45 0.18
C GLY A 768 17.24 32.02 -1.19
N PRO A 769 17.72 30.88 -1.72
CA PRO A 769 17.43 30.41 -3.07
C PRO A 769 15.95 30.32 -3.39
N LEU A 770 15.09 29.87 -2.45
CA LEU A 770 13.65 29.78 -2.68
C LEU A 770 13.05 31.15 -3.05
N GLY A 771 13.51 32.22 -2.41
CA GLY A 771 13.08 33.59 -2.70
C GLY A 771 13.56 34.12 -4.05
N GLN A 772 14.57 33.50 -4.66
CA GLN A 772 15.17 33.91 -5.94
C GLN A 772 14.68 33.06 -7.13
N LEU A 773 13.90 32.00 -6.88
CA LEU A 773 13.27 31.22 -7.95
C LEU A 773 12.29 32.07 -8.75
N CYS A 774 12.07 31.67 -10.00
CA CYS A 774 11.20 32.34 -10.95
C CYS A 774 10.22 31.32 -11.54
N ASP A 775 9.35 30.76 -10.70
CA ASP A 775 8.49 29.64 -11.09
C ASP A 775 7.47 30.05 -12.15
N GLU A 776 7.01 31.30 -12.08
CA GLU A 776 6.14 31.93 -13.06
C GLU A 776 6.36 33.44 -13.09
N LEU A 777 6.32 34.02 -14.29
CA LEU A 777 6.47 35.46 -14.55
C LEU A 777 5.31 35.94 -15.43
N ILE A 778 4.71 37.08 -15.09
CA ILE A 778 3.71 37.75 -15.94
C ILE A 778 4.07 39.24 -16.04
N PRO A 779 4.72 39.69 -17.13
CA PRO A 779 4.97 41.11 -17.33
C PRO A 779 3.68 41.86 -17.67
N PHE A 780 3.61 43.11 -17.21
CA PHE A 780 2.64 44.07 -17.73
C PHE A 780 3.01 44.42 -19.17
N ASN A 781 2.01 44.80 -19.97
CA ASN A 781 2.11 45.15 -21.38
C ASN A 781 3.07 46.33 -21.65
N ASP A 782 3.25 47.22 -20.68
CA ASP A 782 4.21 48.34 -20.74
C ASP A 782 5.67 47.90 -20.49
N GLY A 783 5.87 46.68 -19.97
CA GLY A 783 7.16 46.13 -19.58
C GLY A 783 7.81 46.83 -18.38
N GLN A 784 7.11 47.70 -17.67
CA GLN A 784 7.62 48.46 -16.50
C GLN A 784 7.30 47.80 -15.16
N ARG A 785 6.43 46.77 -15.17
CA ARG A 785 6.07 45.96 -14.00
C ARG A 785 6.03 44.48 -14.36
N VAL A 786 6.33 43.61 -13.40
CA VAL A 786 6.29 42.15 -13.56
C VAL A 786 5.69 41.51 -12.31
N LEU A 787 4.75 40.59 -12.47
CA LEU A 787 4.37 39.67 -11.41
C LEU A 787 5.32 38.47 -11.41
N LEU A 788 5.80 38.10 -10.23
CA LEU A 788 6.67 36.95 -10.03
C LEU A 788 6.09 36.10 -8.91
N ARG A 789 5.94 34.80 -9.17
CA ARG A 789 5.63 33.79 -8.16
C ARG A 789 6.83 32.88 -7.93
N ASN A 790 7.13 32.60 -6.67
CA ASN A 790 8.07 31.58 -6.21
C ASN A 790 7.57 30.94 -4.90
N PRO A 791 8.24 29.94 -4.30
CA PRO A 791 7.74 29.24 -3.11
C PRO A 791 7.56 30.14 -1.88
N THR A 792 8.09 31.37 -1.89
CA THR A 792 7.98 32.28 -0.75
C THR A 792 6.82 33.26 -0.88
N GLY A 793 6.15 33.34 -2.04
CA GLY A 793 4.99 34.22 -2.25
C GLY A 793 4.85 34.76 -3.67
N VAL A 794 3.92 35.72 -3.82
CA VAL A 794 3.69 36.48 -5.06
C VAL A 794 4.18 37.92 -4.89
N TYR A 795 4.95 38.40 -5.86
CA TYR A 795 5.61 39.69 -5.84
C TYR A 795 5.23 40.55 -7.04
N LEU A 796 5.03 41.84 -6.81
CA LEU A 796 4.96 42.89 -7.82
C LEU A 796 6.33 43.59 -7.90
N LEU A 797 7.01 43.41 -9.03
CA LEU A 797 8.30 44.01 -9.31
C LEU A 797 8.11 45.32 -10.08
N HIS A 798 8.86 46.34 -9.68
CA HIS A 798 8.90 47.65 -10.36
C HIS A 798 10.27 47.87 -11.00
N ALA A 799 10.27 48.53 -12.17
CA ALA A 799 11.50 48.82 -12.89
C ALA A 799 12.49 49.60 -12.02
N GLU A 800 13.78 49.25 -12.10
CA GLU A 800 14.84 49.96 -11.39
C GLU A 800 14.81 51.46 -11.73
N GLY A 801 14.64 52.30 -10.70
CA GLY A 801 14.57 53.76 -10.86
C GLY A 801 13.18 54.34 -11.14
N ALA A 802 12.10 53.54 -11.06
CA ALA A 802 10.74 54.06 -11.14
C ALA A 802 10.39 54.99 -9.97
N GLU A 803 9.99 56.23 -10.24
CA GLU A 803 9.65 57.24 -9.21
C GLU A 803 8.33 56.95 -8.47
N GLU A 804 7.45 56.11 -9.03
CA GLU A 804 6.09 55.87 -8.53
C GLU A 804 6.00 54.72 -7.50
N ALA A 805 7.08 53.95 -7.27
CA ALA A 805 7.09 52.79 -6.38
C ALA A 805 7.79 53.08 -5.04
N SER A 806 7.19 52.62 -3.93
CA SER A 806 7.80 52.73 -2.59
C SER A 806 8.94 51.72 -2.36
N SER A 807 8.98 50.63 -3.14
CA SER A 807 10.01 49.58 -3.12
C SER A 807 10.15 48.94 -4.51
N PRO A 808 11.37 48.57 -4.95
CA PRO A 808 11.56 47.86 -6.23
C PRO A 808 10.92 46.45 -6.24
N VAL A 809 10.81 45.82 -5.06
CA VAL A 809 10.17 44.51 -4.86
C VAL A 809 9.08 44.67 -3.80
N GLN A 810 7.84 44.33 -4.15
CA GLN A 810 6.69 44.38 -3.25
C GLN A 810 6.07 42.99 -3.15
N ARG A 811 6.06 42.38 -1.96
CA ARG A 811 5.24 41.19 -1.69
C ARG A 811 3.77 41.60 -1.71
N ILE A 812 2.98 40.98 -2.60
CA ILE A 812 1.54 41.23 -2.70
C ILE A 812 0.73 40.04 -2.18
N HIS A 813 1.35 38.89 -1.91
CA HIS A 813 0.74 37.77 -1.22
C HIS A 813 1.81 36.83 -0.62
N PRO A 814 1.62 36.35 0.62
CA PRO A 814 0.62 36.81 1.60
C PRO A 814 0.92 38.25 2.06
N GLN A 815 -0.12 38.98 2.48
CA GLN A 815 0.01 40.37 2.98
C GLN A 815 -0.06 40.46 4.52
N THR A 816 -0.59 39.43 5.17
CA THR A 816 -0.79 39.34 6.62
C THR A 816 -0.18 38.03 7.14
N PHE A 817 0.35 38.07 8.36
CA PHE A 817 0.94 36.92 9.06
C PHE A 817 0.51 36.99 10.53
N ASP A 818 -0.67 36.45 10.81
CA ASP A 818 -1.27 36.45 12.14
C ASP A 818 -0.80 35.23 12.95
N GLU A 819 -0.70 35.37 14.28
CA GLU A 819 -0.20 34.31 15.17
C GLU A 819 -1.08 33.04 15.15
N ASP A 820 -2.39 33.20 14.97
CA ASP A 820 -3.37 32.12 14.88
C ASP A 820 -3.95 31.94 13.45
N GLY A 821 -3.37 32.64 12.46
CA GLY A 821 -3.83 32.63 11.07
C GLY A 821 -3.23 31.49 10.24
N PRO A 822 -3.70 31.28 8.99
CA PRO A 822 -3.19 30.23 8.12
C PRO A 822 -1.67 30.31 7.87
N TYR A 823 -1.10 31.51 7.94
CA TYR A 823 0.31 31.80 7.66
C TYR A 823 1.21 31.83 8.90
N THR A 824 0.95 31.00 9.91
CA THR A 824 1.84 30.94 11.07
C THR A 824 3.25 30.52 10.62
N TRP A 825 4.28 31.15 11.20
CA TRP A 825 5.67 30.84 10.89
C TRP A 825 6.04 29.36 11.13
N PRO A 826 5.64 28.72 12.26
CA PRO A 826 5.94 27.31 12.50
C PRO A 826 5.42 26.35 11.42
N LYS A 827 4.33 26.71 10.74
CA LYS A 827 3.73 25.89 9.68
C LYS A 827 4.48 26.01 8.35
N ASN A 828 5.04 27.17 8.05
CA ASN A 828 5.57 27.52 6.72
C ASN A 828 7.09 27.69 6.72
N GLN A 829 7.80 26.85 7.49
CA GLN A 829 9.25 26.87 7.60
C GLN A 829 9.89 25.71 6.81
N GLN A 830 10.92 26.02 6.04
CA GLN A 830 11.73 25.03 5.34
C GLN A 830 13.22 25.33 5.57
N ASP A 831 13.97 24.33 6.00
CA ASP A 831 15.42 24.41 6.15
C ASP A 831 16.09 24.06 4.82
N GLU A 832 17.01 24.92 4.38
CA GLU A 832 17.75 24.76 3.13
C GLU A 832 19.26 24.90 3.39
N SER A 833 20.04 24.06 2.71
CA SER A 833 21.51 24.08 2.82
C SER A 833 22.11 25.02 1.77
N VAL A 834 22.51 26.22 2.17
CA VAL A 834 23.09 27.22 1.27
C VAL A 834 24.57 27.38 1.54
N ASN A 835 25.40 26.96 0.58
CA ASN A 835 26.87 26.98 0.72
C ASN A 835 27.38 26.24 1.99
N GLY A 836 26.69 25.17 2.41
CA GLY A 836 27.03 24.37 3.58
C GLY A 836 26.63 24.99 4.92
N ALA A 837 25.81 26.04 4.91
CA ALA A 837 25.14 26.57 6.10
C ALA A 837 23.63 26.36 5.98
N GLU A 838 23.02 25.82 7.03
CA GLU A 838 21.57 25.68 7.13
C GLU A 838 20.92 27.04 7.36
N VAL A 839 19.90 27.34 6.55
CA VAL A 839 19.12 28.57 6.62
C VAL A 839 17.63 28.23 6.52
N THR A 840 16.85 28.72 7.48
CA THR A 840 15.39 28.54 7.49
C THR A 840 14.70 29.64 6.68
N MET A 841 13.85 29.25 5.74
CA MET A 841 13.13 30.12 4.81
C MET A 841 11.62 29.93 4.90
N LEU A 842 10.87 30.90 4.38
CA LEU A 842 9.43 30.76 4.16
C LEU A 842 9.19 29.85 2.95
N ALA A 843 8.30 28.87 3.09
CA ALA A 843 7.84 28.03 1.99
C ALA A 843 6.32 27.89 2.07
N LEU A 844 5.65 28.19 0.96
CA LEU A 844 4.20 28.16 0.77
C LEU A 844 3.89 27.24 -0.41
N ASP A 845 2.82 26.47 -0.28
CA ASP A 845 2.39 25.52 -1.30
C ASP A 845 1.20 26.03 -2.12
N MET A 846 1.08 25.53 -3.35
CA MET A 846 -0.03 25.81 -4.26
C MET A 846 -0.29 27.30 -4.56
N LEU A 847 0.76 28.11 -4.48
CA LEU A 847 0.71 29.51 -4.87
C LEU A 847 0.24 29.68 -6.32
N HIS A 848 -0.72 30.56 -6.53
CA HIS A 848 -1.28 30.87 -7.83
C HIS A 848 -1.44 32.38 -8.04
N MET A 849 -1.33 32.81 -9.29
CA MET A 849 -1.55 34.21 -9.68
C MET A 849 -2.11 34.34 -11.10
N ALA A 850 -2.85 35.41 -11.37
CA ALA A 850 -3.25 35.81 -12.71
C ALA A 850 -3.32 37.33 -12.85
N LEU A 851 -3.12 37.85 -14.07
CA LEU A 851 -3.26 39.26 -14.42
C LEU A 851 -4.42 39.42 -15.40
N SER A 852 -5.34 40.36 -15.12
CA SER A 852 -6.46 40.63 -16.03
C SER A 852 -5.96 41.16 -17.38
N PRO A 853 -6.66 40.87 -18.51
CA PRO A 853 -6.24 41.33 -19.84
C PRO A 853 -6.08 42.85 -19.99
N ASP A 854 -6.85 43.61 -19.20
CA ASP A 854 -6.81 45.08 -19.12
C ASP A 854 -5.84 45.63 -18.05
N GLU A 855 -5.13 44.73 -17.36
CA GLU A 855 -4.09 45.00 -16.37
C GLU A 855 -4.56 45.78 -15.13
N ARG A 856 -5.88 45.83 -14.89
CA ARG A 856 -6.46 46.54 -13.75
C ARG A 856 -6.52 45.69 -12.49
N TYR A 857 -6.53 44.37 -12.63
CA TYR A 857 -6.72 43.43 -11.53
C TYR A 857 -5.69 42.30 -11.54
N ILE A 858 -5.35 41.84 -10.35
CA ILE A 858 -4.46 40.71 -10.11
C ILE A 858 -5.21 39.74 -9.21
N ALA A 859 -5.26 38.46 -9.56
CA ALA A 859 -5.76 37.41 -8.67
C ALA A 859 -4.59 36.65 -8.06
N VAL A 860 -4.66 36.31 -6.76
CA VAL A 860 -3.62 35.58 -6.02
C VAL A 860 -4.23 34.67 -4.96
N GLY A 861 -3.46 33.67 -4.51
CA GLY A 861 -3.78 32.82 -3.38
C GLY A 861 -2.78 31.68 -3.22
N ASP A 862 -3.01 30.83 -2.23
CA ASP A 862 -2.28 29.60 -1.93
C ASP A 862 -3.20 28.60 -1.18
N GLN A 863 -2.71 27.40 -0.86
CA GLN A 863 -3.55 26.35 -0.25
C GLN A 863 -4.15 26.72 1.11
N ASP A 864 -3.53 27.64 1.83
CA ASP A 864 -3.96 28.07 3.17
C ASP A 864 -4.78 29.37 3.12
N SER A 865 -5.11 29.85 1.92
CA SER A 865 -5.77 31.13 1.71
C SER A 865 -7.17 31.00 1.14
N VAL A 866 -7.87 32.11 1.08
CA VAL A 866 -9.00 32.30 0.15
C VAL A 866 -8.47 32.79 -1.20
N HIS A 867 -9.28 32.80 -2.26
CA HIS A 867 -8.88 33.48 -3.51
C HIS A 867 -8.99 35.00 -3.34
N ILE A 868 -7.94 35.74 -3.67
CA ILE A 868 -7.86 37.19 -3.42
C ILE A 868 -7.76 37.94 -4.73
N LEU A 869 -8.67 38.90 -4.94
CA LEU A 869 -8.62 39.86 -6.04
C LEU A 869 -8.00 41.17 -5.54
N LEU A 870 -6.93 41.58 -6.20
CA LEU A 870 -6.20 42.83 -5.96
C LEU A 870 -6.39 43.79 -7.14
N ASN A 871 -6.17 45.08 -6.91
CA ASN A 871 -5.98 46.05 -7.99
C ASN A 871 -4.55 46.00 -8.54
N ALA A 872 -4.28 46.73 -9.62
CA ALA A 872 -2.97 46.80 -10.27
C ALA A 872 -1.80 47.34 -9.40
N ARG A 873 -2.08 47.82 -8.18
CA ARG A 873 -1.10 48.26 -7.18
C ARG A 873 -0.89 47.25 -6.04
N GLY A 874 -1.53 46.09 -6.13
CA GLY A 874 -1.48 45.04 -5.13
C GLY A 874 -2.38 45.27 -3.91
N GLN A 875 -3.37 46.17 -3.98
CA GLN A 875 -4.30 46.40 -2.86
C GLN A 875 -5.52 45.48 -2.99
N VAL A 876 -5.96 44.88 -1.88
CA VAL A 876 -7.14 44.00 -1.85
C VAL A 876 -8.39 44.75 -2.30
N VAL A 877 -9.07 44.17 -3.28
CA VAL A 877 -10.38 44.59 -3.79
C VAL A 877 -11.45 43.64 -3.27
N ARG A 878 -11.17 42.32 -3.25
CA ARG A 878 -12.12 41.30 -2.81
C ARG A 878 -11.45 39.99 -2.38
N ARG A 879 -12.15 39.20 -1.57
CA ARG A 879 -11.84 37.82 -1.20
C ARG A 879 -13.01 36.90 -1.60
N TYR A 880 -12.71 35.72 -2.10
CA TYR A 880 -13.68 34.69 -2.49
C TYR A 880 -13.37 33.40 -1.76
N GLU A 881 -14.36 32.85 -1.07
CA GLU A 881 -14.19 31.56 -0.41
C GLU A 881 -13.90 30.47 -1.45
N PRO A 882 -12.94 29.58 -1.20
CA PRO A 882 -12.76 28.41 -2.03
C PRO A 882 -13.96 27.46 -1.86
N LEU A 883 -14.25 26.69 -2.90
CA LEU A 883 -15.33 25.70 -2.88
C LEU A 883 -14.85 24.33 -2.33
N SER A 884 -13.56 24.21 -2.02
CA SER A 884 -12.91 23.00 -1.52
C SER A 884 -11.68 23.38 -0.67
N SER A 885 -10.99 22.39 -0.11
CA SER A 885 -9.98 22.59 0.94
C SER A 885 -8.76 23.41 0.50
N TYR A 886 -8.26 23.23 -0.74
CA TYR A 886 -6.98 23.80 -1.16
C TYR A 886 -7.09 24.61 -2.46
N PRO A 887 -7.28 25.94 -2.40
CA PRO A 887 -7.20 26.81 -3.57
C PRO A 887 -5.81 26.81 -4.20
N HIS A 888 -5.74 26.62 -5.53
CA HIS A 888 -4.45 26.38 -6.20
C HIS A 888 -4.34 26.86 -7.65
N HIS A 889 -5.42 27.35 -8.28
CA HIS A 889 -5.35 27.90 -9.64
C HIS A 889 -6.33 29.04 -9.84
N THR A 890 -5.98 30.01 -10.69
CA THR A 890 -6.89 31.11 -11.04
C THR A 890 -6.59 31.66 -12.44
N THR A 891 -7.63 32.17 -13.10
CA THR A 891 -7.52 32.83 -14.42
C THR A 891 -8.67 33.81 -14.64
N PHE A 892 -8.51 34.73 -15.59
CA PHE A 892 -9.57 35.64 -16.01
C PHE A 892 -10.18 35.18 -17.33
N SER A 893 -11.47 35.44 -17.55
CA SER A 893 -12.06 35.35 -18.90
C SER A 893 -11.32 36.26 -19.88
N HIS A 894 -11.40 35.96 -21.17
CA HIS A 894 -10.67 36.71 -22.20
C HIS A 894 -11.02 38.22 -22.21
N ASP A 895 -12.25 38.59 -21.85
CA ASP A 895 -12.69 39.97 -21.73
C ASP A 895 -12.40 40.62 -20.35
N GLY A 896 -11.86 39.85 -19.40
CA GLY A 896 -11.53 40.28 -18.05
C GLY A 896 -12.74 40.51 -17.14
N THR A 897 -13.93 40.06 -17.53
CA THR A 897 -15.17 40.32 -16.76
C THR A 897 -15.44 39.27 -15.68
N GLN A 898 -14.90 38.07 -15.83
CA GLN A 898 -15.02 36.95 -14.89
C GLN A 898 -13.65 36.54 -14.37
N LEU A 899 -13.59 36.20 -13.08
CA LEU A 899 -12.52 35.49 -12.42
C LEU A 899 -12.95 34.03 -12.27
N LEU A 900 -12.13 33.10 -12.76
CA LEU A 900 -12.28 31.68 -12.48
C LEU A 900 -11.22 31.27 -11.48
N ALA A 901 -11.62 30.52 -10.46
CA ALA A 901 -10.71 30.09 -9.40
C ALA A 901 -11.01 28.65 -8.99
N ASN A 902 -9.96 27.84 -8.86
CA ASN A 902 -10.07 26.41 -8.58
C ASN A 902 -9.48 26.06 -7.21
N SER A 903 -10.17 25.17 -6.51
CA SER A 903 -9.76 24.59 -5.23
C SER A 903 -9.94 23.08 -5.25
N CYS A 904 -9.10 22.32 -4.55
CA CYS A 904 -9.13 20.84 -4.58
C CYS A 904 -9.13 20.19 -3.20
N HIS A 905 -9.53 18.92 -3.19
CA HIS A 905 -9.28 17.95 -2.14
C HIS A 905 -9.02 16.59 -2.81
N PHE A 906 -7.88 15.95 -2.49
CA PHE A 906 -7.39 14.78 -3.22
C PHE A 906 -7.36 14.98 -4.76
N TYR A 907 -7.95 14.08 -5.55
CA TYR A 907 -7.98 14.17 -7.01
C TYR A 907 -9.16 15.00 -7.57
N GLY A 908 -10.14 15.35 -6.73
CA GLY A 908 -11.27 16.20 -7.10
C GLY A 908 -10.96 17.70 -7.04
N GLY A 909 -11.65 18.50 -7.84
CA GLY A 909 -11.52 19.95 -7.81
C GLY A 909 -12.79 20.70 -8.19
N TYR A 910 -12.92 21.91 -7.67
CA TYR A 910 -14.09 22.76 -7.77
C TYR A 910 -13.69 24.11 -8.36
N THR A 911 -14.36 24.53 -9.42
CA THR A 911 -14.14 25.82 -10.07
C THR A 911 -15.31 26.75 -9.81
N LEU A 912 -15.05 27.89 -9.19
CA LEU A 912 -15.99 29.01 -9.10
C LEU A 912 -15.81 29.98 -10.26
N ALA A 913 -16.88 30.72 -10.59
CA ALA A 913 -16.81 31.88 -11.49
C ALA A 913 -17.42 33.12 -10.81
N ALA A 914 -16.63 34.20 -10.74
CA ALA A 914 -17.02 35.43 -10.06
C ALA A 914 -16.85 36.69 -10.94
N PRO A 915 -17.83 37.60 -10.97
CA PRO A 915 -17.70 38.85 -11.72
C PRO A 915 -16.67 39.81 -11.10
N VAL A 916 -15.85 40.43 -11.95
CA VAL A 916 -14.72 41.31 -11.54
C VAL A 916 -15.14 42.77 -11.31
N SER A 917 -16.25 43.23 -11.89
CA SER A 917 -16.59 44.68 -11.97
C SER A 917 -17.25 45.31 -10.72
N ALA A 918 -17.08 46.63 -10.59
CA ALA A 918 -17.43 47.52 -9.46
C ALA A 918 -18.94 47.76 -9.17
N ALA A 919 -19.87 46.99 -9.75
CA ALA A 919 -21.32 47.14 -9.46
C ALA A 919 -21.76 46.38 -8.19
N LEU A 920 -20.82 45.82 -7.45
CA LEU A 920 -21.03 45.06 -6.22
C LEU A 920 -20.60 45.96 -5.04
N PRO A 921 -21.37 46.05 -3.95
CA PRO A 921 -21.14 47.01 -2.87
C PRO A 921 -19.72 46.92 -2.29
N ASP A 922 -19.13 48.08 -2.00
CA ASP A 922 -17.82 48.21 -1.36
C ASP A 922 -17.81 47.50 0.01
N LEU A 923 -16.69 46.86 0.36
CA LEU A 923 -16.40 46.38 1.71
C LEU A 923 -16.61 47.55 2.69
N ALA A 924 -17.52 47.39 3.66
CA ALA A 924 -17.64 48.35 4.75
C ALA A 924 -16.35 48.29 5.57
N ALA A 925 -15.54 49.33 5.51
CA ALA A 925 -14.21 49.41 6.11
C ALA A 925 -14.15 49.31 7.66
N ASP A 926 -15.24 48.90 8.34
CA ASP A 926 -15.43 49.02 9.79
C ASP A 926 -15.96 47.76 10.50
N SER A 927 -16.20 46.63 9.83
CA SER A 927 -16.43 45.33 10.49
C SER A 927 -15.13 44.55 10.52
N GLY A 928 -14.52 44.39 11.71
CA GLY A 928 -13.28 43.62 11.91
C GLY A 928 -13.39 42.11 11.69
N GLU A 929 -14.28 41.67 10.80
CA GLU A 929 -14.43 40.31 10.30
C GLU A 929 -14.09 40.35 8.80
N GLU A 930 -13.19 39.47 8.34
CA GLU A 930 -12.81 39.37 6.93
C GLU A 930 -14.01 38.86 6.11
N GLU A 931 -14.90 39.75 5.65
CA GLU A 931 -16.03 39.36 4.80
C GLU A 931 -15.53 38.76 3.47
N THR A 932 -15.93 37.52 3.22
CA THR A 932 -15.67 36.79 1.97
C THR A 932 -16.97 36.66 1.16
N HIS A 933 -16.83 36.53 -0.17
CA HIS A 933 -17.97 36.40 -1.06
C HIS A 933 -18.11 34.96 -1.56
N GLU A 934 -19.34 34.45 -1.51
CA GLU A 934 -19.73 33.23 -2.21
C GLU A 934 -19.88 33.50 -3.71
N ALA A 935 -19.38 32.56 -4.53
CA ALA A 935 -19.51 32.57 -5.98
C ALA A 935 -20.00 31.19 -6.45
N PRO A 936 -20.83 31.12 -7.52
CA PRO A 936 -21.37 29.85 -7.97
C PRO A 936 -20.27 28.94 -8.55
N ALA A 937 -20.41 27.63 -8.30
CA ALA A 937 -19.63 26.61 -8.97
C ALA A 937 -20.04 26.54 -10.45
N ILE A 938 -19.06 26.51 -11.34
CA ILE A 938 -19.25 26.16 -12.77
C ILE A 938 -18.83 24.72 -13.06
N ASN A 939 -18.09 24.10 -12.15
CA ASN A 939 -17.67 22.72 -12.19
C ASN A 939 -17.28 22.25 -10.77
N THR A 940 -17.56 20.99 -10.43
CA THR A 940 -17.36 20.40 -9.11
C THR A 940 -16.49 19.14 -9.13
N GLN A 941 -15.85 18.84 -10.27
CA GLN A 941 -15.09 17.59 -10.46
C GLN A 941 -13.62 17.84 -10.85
N TRP A 942 -13.35 18.84 -11.67
CA TRP A 942 -12.05 19.01 -12.31
C TRP A 942 -11.06 19.72 -11.40
N ARG A 943 -9.99 19.02 -11.04
CA ARG A 943 -8.80 19.62 -10.41
C ARG A 943 -7.93 20.27 -11.47
N VAL A 944 -7.99 21.61 -11.57
CA VAL A 944 -7.44 22.38 -12.69
C VAL A 944 -6.07 22.97 -12.37
N TYR A 945 -5.09 22.74 -13.25
CA TYR A 945 -3.71 23.22 -13.08
C TYR A 945 -3.23 24.19 -14.17
N ALA A 946 -3.96 24.29 -15.28
CA ALA A 946 -3.59 25.15 -16.38
C ALA A 946 -4.83 25.71 -17.07
N SER A 947 -4.69 26.87 -17.69
CA SER A 947 -5.79 27.48 -18.44
C SER A 947 -5.32 28.36 -19.60
N ALA A 948 -6.16 28.47 -20.63
CA ALA A 948 -6.02 29.44 -21.71
C ALA A 948 -7.38 30.02 -22.07
N THR A 949 -7.41 31.25 -22.59
CA THR A 949 -8.68 31.94 -22.90
C THR A 949 -8.68 32.52 -24.30
N LEU A 950 -9.83 32.43 -24.96
CA LEU A 950 -10.16 33.06 -26.23
C LEU A 950 -11.52 33.78 -26.13
N PRO A 951 -11.87 34.66 -27.06
CA PRO A 951 -13.19 35.29 -27.05
C PRO A 951 -14.31 34.23 -27.01
N GLY A 952 -15.13 34.23 -25.95
CA GLY A 952 -16.23 33.28 -25.77
C GLY A 952 -15.87 31.89 -25.27
N MET A 953 -14.60 31.65 -24.89
CA MET A 953 -14.12 30.31 -24.53
C MET A 953 -12.98 30.36 -23.50
N VAL A 954 -13.11 29.56 -22.44
CA VAL A 954 -12.04 29.26 -21.49
C VAL A 954 -11.72 27.77 -21.59
N VAL A 955 -10.44 27.44 -21.72
CA VAL A 955 -9.94 26.06 -21.70
C VAL A 955 -9.26 25.81 -20.36
N LEU A 956 -9.66 24.76 -19.66
CA LEU A 956 -9.16 24.33 -18.36
C LEU A 956 -8.52 22.94 -18.49
N GLY A 957 -7.30 22.78 -17.99
CA GLY A 957 -6.56 21.52 -18.01
C GLY A 957 -6.56 20.85 -16.65
N ASP A 958 -6.99 19.59 -16.57
CA ASP A 958 -7.21 18.88 -15.30
C ASP A 958 -6.13 17.84 -14.93
N ALA A 959 -6.27 17.28 -13.72
CA ALA A 959 -5.42 16.22 -13.18
C ALA A 959 -5.51 14.89 -13.94
N ASN A 960 -6.59 14.66 -14.68
CA ASN A 960 -6.85 13.42 -15.42
C ASN A 960 -6.37 13.50 -16.88
N GLY A 961 -5.72 14.61 -17.26
CA GLY A 961 -5.14 14.80 -18.59
C GLY A 961 -6.12 15.25 -19.66
N TYR A 962 -7.26 15.80 -19.24
CA TYR A 962 -8.24 16.42 -20.12
C TYR A 962 -8.08 17.94 -20.20
N LEU A 963 -8.28 18.45 -21.41
CA LEU A 963 -8.51 19.85 -21.71
C LEU A 963 -10.01 20.05 -21.88
N HIS A 964 -10.65 20.83 -21.02
CA HIS A 964 -12.08 21.13 -21.05
C HIS A 964 -12.29 22.56 -21.51
N ALA A 965 -12.96 22.73 -22.65
CA ALA A 965 -13.40 24.06 -23.08
C ALA A 965 -14.82 24.33 -22.61
N ILE A 966 -15.00 25.48 -21.99
CA ILE A 966 -16.27 26.02 -21.54
C ILE A 966 -16.50 27.40 -22.16
N SER A 967 -17.75 27.83 -22.29
CA SER A 967 -18.08 29.21 -22.62
C SER A 967 -17.87 30.14 -21.41
N ASP A 968 -17.93 31.45 -21.63
CA ASP A 968 -17.80 32.45 -20.56
C ASP A 968 -18.89 32.33 -19.47
N ASP A 969 -20.02 31.67 -19.77
CA ASP A 969 -21.09 31.35 -18.82
C ASP A 969 -21.01 29.91 -18.26
N GLY A 970 -19.89 29.22 -18.45
CA GLY A 970 -19.59 27.92 -17.84
C GLY A 970 -20.14 26.69 -18.57
N ARG A 971 -20.71 26.83 -19.78
CA ARG A 971 -21.26 25.68 -20.51
C ARG A 971 -20.16 24.88 -21.20
N PRO A 972 -20.17 23.55 -21.12
CA PRO A 972 -19.19 22.73 -21.83
C PRO A 972 -19.32 22.89 -23.35
N LEU A 973 -18.20 23.11 -24.02
CA LEU A 973 -18.08 23.23 -25.47
C LEU A 973 -17.44 21.99 -26.09
N TRP A 974 -16.31 21.53 -25.53
CA TRP A 974 -15.61 20.33 -25.96
C TRP A 974 -14.60 19.85 -24.91
N ARG A 975 -14.14 18.61 -25.03
CA ARG A 975 -13.01 18.06 -24.25
C ARG A 975 -11.96 17.39 -25.13
N HIS A 976 -10.71 17.31 -24.69
CA HIS A 976 -9.63 16.61 -25.39
C HIS A 976 -8.64 16.01 -24.40
N HIS A 977 -8.40 14.70 -24.47
CA HIS A 977 -7.45 14.00 -23.61
C HIS A 977 -6.08 13.91 -24.27
N ILE A 978 -5.02 14.31 -23.56
CA ILE A 978 -3.64 14.13 -24.02
C ILE A 978 -2.82 13.16 -23.15
N GLY A 979 -3.34 12.78 -21.98
CA GLY A 979 -2.72 11.89 -20.99
C GLY A 979 -1.94 12.61 -19.89
N SER A 980 -2.11 12.13 -18.65
CA SER A 980 -1.48 12.65 -17.41
C SER A 980 -1.89 14.10 -17.06
N THR A 981 -1.79 14.49 -15.79
CA THR A 981 -2.09 15.84 -15.29
C THR A 981 -1.59 16.94 -16.20
N ILE A 982 -2.49 17.82 -16.67
CA ILE A 982 -2.12 18.97 -17.49
C ILE A 982 -1.35 19.98 -16.63
N SER A 983 -0.24 20.50 -17.14
CA SER A 983 0.65 21.39 -16.39
C SER A 983 0.82 22.78 -17.00
N ALA A 984 0.58 22.93 -18.30
CA ALA A 984 0.63 24.22 -19.00
C ALA A 984 -0.10 24.16 -20.34
N MET A 985 -0.50 25.31 -20.86
CA MET A 985 -1.03 25.44 -22.22
C MET A 985 -0.81 26.84 -22.81
N ASP A 986 -0.76 26.93 -24.15
CA ASP A 986 -0.77 28.20 -24.89
C ASP A 986 -1.62 28.07 -26.15
N MET A 987 -2.43 29.08 -26.46
CA MET A 987 -3.29 29.12 -27.65
C MET A 987 -2.89 30.26 -28.58
N SER A 988 -2.99 30.02 -29.89
CA SER A 988 -2.88 31.11 -30.86
C SER A 988 -4.07 32.07 -30.75
N PRO A 989 -3.90 33.39 -31.00
CA PRO A 989 -4.99 34.37 -30.88
C PRO A 989 -6.23 34.09 -31.76
N ASP A 990 -6.04 33.37 -32.86
CA ASP A 990 -7.13 32.95 -33.76
C ASP A 990 -7.74 31.58 -33.38
N GLY A 991 -7.19 30.92 -32.36
CA GLY A 991 -7.61 29.60 -31.90
C GLY A 991 -7.33 28.46 -32.88
N SER A 992 -6.53 28.69 -33.92
CA SER A 992 -6.14 27.64 -34.89
C SER A 992 -5.18 26.61 -34.29
N THR A 993 -4.38 27.00 -33.29
CA THR A 993 -3.36 26.17 -32.65
C THR A 993 -3.50 26.21 -31.13
N LEU A 994 -3.30 25.05 -30.49
CA LEU A 994 -3.25 24.86 -29.04
C LEU A 994 -2.03 23.99 -28.72
N TRP A 995 -1.20 24.45 -27.79
CA TRP A 995 -0.14 23.67 -27.17
C TRP A 995 -0.55 23.31 -25.76
N ALA A 996 -0.34 22.06 -25.36
CA ALA A 996 -0.64 21.59 -24.03
C ALA A 996 0.46 20.66 -23.52
N ALA A 997 0.77 20.77 -22.23
CA ALA A 997 1.82 20.03 -21.56
C ALA A 997 1.29 19.23 -20.37
N SER A 998 1.97 18.16 -19.98
CA SER A 998 1.58 17.33 -18.85
C SER A 998 2.74 16.95 -17.91
N TYR A 999 2.40 16.47 -16.72
CA TYR A 999 3.34 15.91 -15.74
C TYR A 999 4.00 14.62 -16.26
N GLY A 1000 3.30 13.86 -17.10
CA GLY A 1000 3.81 12.64 -17.74
C GLY A 1000 4.84 12.88 -18.85
N GLY A 1001 5.31 14.12 -19.02
CA GLY A 1001 6.33 14.47 -19.99
C GLY A 1001 5.83 14.69 -21.41
N TYR A 1002 4.55 14.99 -21.60
CA TYR A 1002 4.02 15.25 -22.94
C TYR A 1002 3.96 16.75 -23.23
N LEU A 1003 4.39 17.14 -24.43
CA LEU A 1003 4.11 18.45 -25.01
C LEU A 1003 3.48 18.25 -26.38
N VAL A 1004 2.19 18.57 -26.48
CA VAL A 1004 1.33 18.23 -27.61
C VAL A 1004 1.00 19.47 -28.42
N HIS A 1005 1.11 19.35 -29.75
CA HIS A 1005 0.68 20.35 -30.72
C HIS A 1005 -0.66 19.93 -31.32
N LEU A 1006 -1.69 20.73 -31.07
CA LEU A 1006 -3.05 20.53 -31.53
C LEU A 1006 -3.42 21.59 -32.57
N GLU A 1007 -3.89 21.14 -33.73
CA GLU A 1007 -4.37 22.03 -34.81
C GLU A 1007 -5.87 21.85 -35.03
N ARG A 1008 -6.58 22.96 -35.22
CA ARG A 1008 -8.02 22.94 -35.48
C ARG A 1008 -8.29 22.38 -36.88
N VAL A 1009 -9.18 21.40 -36.98
CA VAL A 1009 -9.53 20.73 -38.25
C VAL A 1009 -11.00 20.90 -38.60
N GLU A 1010 -11.29 21.08 -39.90
CA GLU A 1010 -12.67 21.21 -40.41
C GLU A 1010 -13.30 19.86 -40.81
N THR A 1011 -12.50 18.79 -40.87
CA THR A 1011 -12.88 17.49 -41.44
C THR A 1011 -13.51 16.50 -40.46
N GLY A 1012 -13.87 16.95 -39.25
CA GLY A 1012 -14.42 16.12 -38.17
C GLY A 1012 -13.42 15.83 -37.06
N MET A 1013 -13.86 15.10 -36.03
CA MET A 1013 -13.04 14.77 -34.86
C MET A 1013 -11.90 13.79 -35.22
N ASP A 1014 -10.75 13.91 -34.55
CA ASP A 1014 -9.65 12.96 -34.67
C ASP A 1014 -10.11 11.57 -34.23
N PRO A 1015 -10.01 10.53 -35.08
CA PRO A 1015 -10.45 9.19 -34.73
C PRO A 1015 -9.56 8.50 -33.67
N TYR A 1016 -8.39 9.06 -33.34
CA TYR A 1016 -7.43 8.49 -32.38
C TYR A 1016 -7.31 9.28 -31.06
N SER A 1017 -7.87 10.49 -30.98
CA SER A 1017 -7.89 11.28 -29.74
C SER A 1017 -9.15 10.99 -28.93
N ILE A 1018 -9.02 10.84 -27.62
CA ILE A 1018 -10.17 10.74 -26.71
C ILE A 1018 -10.74 12.14 -26.47
N GLY A 1019 -12.05 12.31 -26.62
CA GLY A 1019 -12.74 13.60 -26.46
C GLY A 1019 -13.50 14.08 -27.69
N THR A 1020 -14.08 15.27 -27.61
CA THR A 1020 -15.04 15.85 -28.59
C THR A 1020 -14.53 17.12 -29.28
N SER A 1021 -13.25 17.48 -29.08
CA SER A 1021 -12.72 18.74 -29.57
C SER A 1021 -12.56 18.80 -31.10
N PRO A 1022 -12.56 20.01 -31.68
CA PRO A 1022 -12.31 20.23 -33.11
C PRO A 1022 -10.81 20.23 -33.44
N TYR A 1023 -9.97 19.64 -32.58
CA TYR A 1023 -8.52 19.64 -32.74
C TYR A 1023 -8.00 18.22 -33.03
N ALA A 1024 -6.98 18.14 -33.88
CA ALA A 1024 -6.23 16.92 -34.14
C ALA A 1024 -4.79 17.08 -33.61
N GLU A 1025 -4.24 15.98 -33.08
CA GLU A 1025 -2.84 15.95 -32.67
C GLU A 1025 -1.95 15.81 -33.92
N VAL A 1026 -1.17 16.84 -34.19
CA VAL A 1026 -0.25 16.86 -35.35
C VAL A 1026 1.18 16.51 -34.96
N ARG A 1027 1.54 16.67 -33.67
CA ARG A 1027 2.87 16.37 -33.14
C ARG A 1027 2.84 16.25 -31.62
N ARG A 1028 3.68 15.37 -31.08
CA ARG A 1028 3.97 15.32 -29.64
C ARG A 1028 5.47 15.21 -29.40
N TRP A 1029 5.93 15.88 -28.35
CA TRP A 1029 7.23 15.66 -27.74
C TRP A 1029 7.05 14.94 -26.42
N ILE A 1030 7.93 13.97 -26.15
CA ILE A 1030 7.92 13.13 -24.96
C ILE A 1030 9.27 13.27 -24.26
N PHE A 1031 9.24 13.68 -23.00
CA PHE A 1031 10.40 13.83 -22.13
C PHE A 1031 10.32 12.83 -20.99
N TRP A 1032 10.99 11.68 -21.16
CA TRP A 1032 11.08 10.64 -20.16
C TRP A 1032 12.50 10.53 -19.59
N SER A 1033 12.61 10.19 -18.31
CA SER A 1033 13.87 10.18 -17.55
C SER A 1033 14.79 9.02 -17.93
N ASP A 1034 14.24 7.93 -18.43
CA ASP A 1034 14.95 6.73 -18.89
C ASP A 1034 15.30 6.76 -20.39
N GLU A 1035 14.92 7.82 -21.11
CA GLU A 1035 15.29 8.05 -22.50
C GLU A 1035 16.56 8.90 -22.62
N THR A 1036 17.37 8.62 -23.65
CA THR A 1036 18.64 9.36 -23.91
C THR A 1036 18.42 10.81 -24.36
N GLY A 1037 17.21 11.15 -24.80
CA GLY A 1037 16.81 12.46 -25.28
C GLY A 1037 15.30 12.49 -25.54
N PRO A 1038 14.72 13.66 -25.86
CA PRO A 1038 13.29 13.76 -26.11
C PRO A 1038 12.90 12.96 -27.35
N LEU A 1039 11.82 12.18 -27.23
CA LEU A 1039 11.22 11.47 -28.36
C LEU A 1039 10.19 12.39 -29.00
N ARG A 1040 10.24 12.49 -30.33
CA ARG A 1040 9.12 13.02 -31.10
C ARG A 1040 8.22 11.88 -31.51
N TRP A 1041 6.93 12.15 -31.41
CA TRP A 1041 5.86 11.30 -31.90
C TRP A 1041 5.07 12.01 -33.00
#